data_AF-A0A2G9V5F8-F1
#
_entry.id   AF-A0A2G9V5F8-F1
#
_cell.length_a   1.000
_cell.length_b   1.000
_cell.length_c   1.000
_cell.angle_alpha   90.00
_cell.angle_beta   90.00
_cell.angle_gamma   90.00
#
_symmetry.space_group_name_H-M   'P 1'
#
loop_
_entity.id
_entity.type
_entity.pdbx_description
1 polymer ?
#
loop_
_entity_poly.entity_id
_entity_poly.type
_entity_poly.pdbx_seq_one_letter_code
_entity_poly.pdbx_strand_id
1 'polypeptide(L)'
;MVNSHPDEKAVMTYVSCYYHYFSGMRKAETAANRICRVLKVNQENEKMMQEYEHLASDLLAWINHWMPWLANRTTDDNLSKAQKKLDDYRNYRRHEKPPRIEDKGRLETLFNTLQTRLRLSNRPAFLPRDGHLVKAKCYEFEDINNAWKNLEDSEKGFEEWLLSEIMRLERLEHLAEKFRRKCALHEEWSHGKEEALRSQDWKSCGLYKIKALRKRHEAFESDLGAHQDRVEQIALIARELNNLRYPDIGPINARCQSICSQWDRLGQLATQRRTALEEAERVAERLDTLYLDFAKRAAPFNNWLDGAREDLADLVIVHEMREIQELCSAHDQFKSTLGDADKEFASISAIELEIERLVEAHGLDRELLRNPYTDLAAAEIRRKWGEVQQAVPRRDGQLQSELRRQQNNERLRSVFAEKANQVGPWLERELEQVLAIGLGGRGRLEDAIHQLRGIHHDALNYKPNLDELERIHQEMQENFVFENRKSRYSMESLRVGWESLITSINRTINELENQILMRDSKGISEEQINEYRASFNHFDKDRQGLDPEQLRACLISIGYNIRSGREASDFFRFRKSGDSDLHRILSHVDPNRMGRVPFDAFLDFMTAETADSDTVEQMIDSFRILAAGKPFITGDELRRELPADQAVYCMQRMAPYNDPQAPPGSYDYVTFSRMCSEQAGDCLKQQQQDWRLPQEQQLELDSKMHQTLRTHMFSVYEQEELERQRAFAEAQRIVSGNLATKVKVEEDYECDLELEPRVDMKPQSPAPLLSVKSEPQSEMDHQAATESMPEVLCERNRSFANDVQNDAMSCGSPSSQADSEKGDDEWVPENTQEKQSALELEKEYECPKCGRMFSTKSHQLKHTATHESKKFTCPVCLLSFRQEISLEIHMSKLHSLALNGRKIQKKFECKSCRRRFGIVKELKRHYTYCEARQRIAAERRRLREKIIAALLHSTTSSCPVKPGIKENAIVTIRPVKGEHRIHD
;
A
#
# COMPACT_ATOMS: atom_id res chain seq x y z
N MET A 1 169.96 13.88 107.90
CA MET A 1 169.63 12.47 107.54
C MET A 1 168.77 12.49 106.28
N VAL A 2 168.51 11.33 105.68
CA VAL A 2 167.93 11.22 104.32
C VAL A 2 166.43 11.56 104.30
N ASN A 3 165.98 12.28 103.26
CA ASN A 3 164.55 12.39 102.92
C ASN A 3 164.17 11.20 102.02
N SER A 4 163.29 10.33 102.50
CA SER A 4 163.02 9.01 101.89
C SER A 4 161.65 8.88 101.22
N HIS A 5 161.04 10.00 100.80
CA HIS A 5 159.77 10.01 100.06
C HIS A 5 159.96 10.70 98.70
N PRO A 6 159.59 10.06 97.57
CA PRO A 6 159.57 10.70 96.26
C PRO A 6 158.46 11.75 96.18
N ASP A 7 158.63 12.78 95.33
CA ASP A 7 157.59 13.81 95.13
C ASP A 7 156.36 13.23 94.41
N GLU A 8 155.30 13.05 95.18
CA GLU A 8 153.99 12.55 94.74
C GLU A 8 153.40 13.39 93.60
N LYS A 9 153.70 14.71 93.55
CA LYS A 9 153.25 15.59 92.45
C LYS A 9 153.95 15.27 91.14
N ALA A 10 155.24 14.95 91.18
CA ALA A 10 156.00 14.58 89.97
C ALA A 10 155.47 13.27 89.38
N VAL A 11 155.18 12.27 90.23
CA VAL A 11 154.59 10.98 89.81
C VAL A 11 153.18 11.19 89.23
N MET A 12 152.31 11.92 89.93
CA MET A 12 150.95 12.23 89.45
C MET A 12 150.95 13.01 88.12
N THR A 13 151.89 13.93 87.93
CA THR A 13 152.03 14.69 86.67
C THR A 13 152.49 13.79 85.52
N TYR A 14 153.45 12.89 85.76
CA TYR A 14 153.94 11.99 84.72
C TYR A 14 152.89 10.95 84.32
N VAL A 15 152.16 10.37 85.29
CA VAL A 15 151.08 9.42 85.04
C VAL A 15 149.88 10.08 84.34
N SER A 16 149.52 11.32 84.69
CA SER A 16 148.43 12.03 84.02
C SER A 16 148.73 12.35 82.55
N CYS A 17 149.99 12.61 82.18
CA CYS A 17 150.40 12.79 80.78
C CYS A 17 150.11 11.53 79.93
N TYR A 18 150.45 10.33 80.41
CA TYR A 18 150.12 9.08 79.72
C TYR A 18 148.61 8.82 79.66
N TYR A 19 147.89 9.09 80.76
CA TYR A 19 146.42 8.99 80.75
C TYR A 19 145.79 9.95 79.72
N HIS A 20 146.30 11.18 79.58
CA HIS A 20 145.83 12.13 78.59
C HIS A 20 146.14 11.70 77.14
N TYR A 21 147.27 11.04 76.89
CA TYR A 21 147.62 10.48 75.57
C TYR A 21 146.67 9.33 75.17
N PHE A 22 146.49 8.32 76.02
CA PHE A 22 145.56 7.21 75.73
C PHE A 22 144.09 7.66 75.74
N SER A 23 143.73 8.66 76.55
CA SER A 23 142.44 9.37 76.47
C SER A 23 142.27 10.09 75.12
N GLY A 24 143.35 10.62 74.53
CA GLY A 24 143.38 11.24 73.20
C GLY A 24 142.87 10.32 72.09
N MET A 25 143.32 9.07 72.05
CA MET A 25 142.83 8.10 71.06
C MET A 25 141.34 7.80 71.24
N ARG A 26 140.87 7.59 72.47
CA ARG A 26 139.44 7.39 72.76
C ARG A 26 138.59 8.64 72.51
N LYS A 27 139.17 9.84 72.59
CA LYS A 27 138.53 11.11 72.17
C LYS A 27 138.35 11.19 70.65
N ALA A 28 139.30 10.71 69.86
CA ALA A 28 139.15 10.64 68.40
C ALA A 28 138.04 9.66 67.98
N GLU A 29 138.03 8.46 68.57
CA GLU A 29 136.97 7.45 68.34
C GLU A 29 135.58 7.96 68.76
N THR A 30 135.46 8.61 69.92
CA THR A 30 134.18 9.20 70.37
C THR A 30 133.78 10.45 69.58
N ALA A 31 134.72 11.20 69.00
CA ALA A 31 134.41 12.27 68.05
C ALA A 31 133.87 11.71 66.72
N ALA A 32 134.50 10.68 66.15
CA ALA A 32 134.00 9.99 64.96
C ALA A 32 132.59 9.42 65.19
N ASN A 33 132.36 8.73 66.31
CA ASN A 33 131.03 8.22 66.67
C ASN A 33 129.98 9.32 66.88
N ARG A 34 130.37 10.52 67.33
CA ARG A 34 129.46 11.69 67.38
C ARG A 34 129.14 12.21 65.98
N ILE A 35 130.13 12.34 65.10
CA ILE A 35 129.96 12.79 63.72
C ILE A 35 129.05 11.82 62.95
N CYS A 36 129.30 10.51 63.02
CA CYS A 36 128.47 9.49 62.36
C CYS A 36 127.01 9.52 62.88
N ARG A 37 126.80 9.79 64.18
CA ARG A 37 125.44 9.93 64.75
C ARG A 37 124.73 11.18 64.22
N VAL A 38 125.43 12.31 64.09
CA VAL A 38 124.88 13.54 63.52
C VAL A 38 124.58 13.37 62.03
N LEU A 39 125.49 12.78 61.26
CA LEU A 39 125.31 12.50 59.83
C LEU A 39 124.16 11.53 59.56
N LYS A 40 123.99 10.48 60.38
CA LYS A 40 122.81 9.59 60.26
C LYS A 40 121.50 10.36 60.45
N VAL A 41 121.45 11.29 61.41
CA VAL A 41 120.28 12.16 61.62
C VAL A 41 120.09 13.17 60.47
N ASN A 42 121.17 13.64 59.81
CA ASN A 42 121.05 14.38 58.55
C ASN A 42 120.38 13.53 57.47
N GLN A 43 120.95 12.35 57.18
CA GLN A 43 120.48 11.46 56.11
C GLN A 43 119.03 11.00 56.33
N GLU A 44 118.63 10.69 57.57
CA GLU A 44 117.22 10.40 57.88
C GLU A 44 116.31 11.62 57.64
N ASN A 45 116.74 12.83 57.99
CA ASN A 45 115.96 14.05 57.76
C ASN A 45 115.88 14.42 56.27
N GLU A 46 116.98 14.31 55.53
CA GLU A 46 117.06 14.52 54.08
C GLU A 46 116.17 13.53 53.32
N LYS A 47 116.16 12.26 53.73
CA LYS A 47 115.26 11.25 53.18
C LYS A 47 113.79 11.59 53.45
N MET A 48 113.42 12.01 54.68
CA MET A 48 112.05 12.45 54.98
C MET A 48 111.65 13.73 54.22
N MET A 49 112.59 14.64 53.95
CA MET A 49 112.33 15.82 53.10
C MET A 49 112.04 15.41 51.65
N GLN A 50 112.83 14.49 51.08
CA GLN A 50 112.61 13.95 49.74
C GLN A 50 111.33 13.12 49.63
N GLU A 51 111.02 12.28 50.63
CA GLU A 51 109.77 11.53 50.73
C GLU A 51 108.55 12.48 50.79
N TYR A 52 108.65 13.61 51.52
CA TYR A 52 107.62 14.64 51.52
C TYR A 52 107.49 15.34 50.15
N GLU A 53 108.59 15.82 49.54
CA GLU A 53 108.53 16.50 48.23
C GLU A 53 107.95 15.61 47.13
N HIS A 54 108.33 14.32 47.12
CA HIS A 54 107.79 13.35 46.17
C HIS A 54 106.28 13.13 46.38
N LEU A 55 105.87 12.85 47.62
CA LEU A 55 104.47 12.59 47.96
C LEU A 55 103.57 13.80 47.68
N ALA A 56 104.06 15.01 47.99
CA ALA A 56 103.38 16.26 47.69
C ALA A 56 103.26 16.53 46.18
N SER A 57 104.31 16.22 45.40
CA SER A 57 104.29 16.38 43.94
C SER A 57 103.33 15.41 43.25
N ASP A 58 103.33 14.14 43.67
CA ASP A 58 102.43 13.10 43.13
C ASP A 58 100.96 13.38 43.47
N LEU A 59 100.69 13.82 44.71
CA LEU A 59 99.34 14.20 45.13
C LEU A 59 98.81 15.41 44.36
N LEU A 60 99.62 16.46 44.16
CA LEU A 60 99.25 17.63 43.35
C LEU A 60 99.09 17.28 41.87
N ALA A 61 99.93 16.40 41.31
CA ALA A 61 99.80 15.92 39.94
C ALA A 61 98.48 15.13 39.74
N TRP A 62 98.11 14.28 40.69
CA TRP A 62 96.85 13.54 40.67
C TRP A 62 95.62 14.46 40.77
N ILE A 63 95.64 15.47 41.66
CA ILE A 63 94.58 16.49 41.74
C ILE A 63 94.44 17.22 40.38
N ASN A 64 95.55 17.69 39.81
CA ASN A 64 95.55 18.42 38.53
C ASN A 64 95.16 17.55 37.33
N HIS A 65 95.32 16.23 37.40
CA HIS A 65 94.80 15.30 36.40
C HIS A 65 93.27 15.13 36.49
N TRP A 66 92.72 14.99 37.70
CA TRP A 66 91.29 14.72 37.90
C TRP A 66 90.40 15.96 37.90
N MET A 67 90.90 17.15 38.26
CA MET A 67 90.09 18.39 38.24
C MET A 67 89.47 18.69 36.85
N PRO A 68 90.18 18.62 35.72
CA PRO A 68 89.57 18.81 34.39
C PRO A 68 88.49 17.78 34.05
N TRP A 69 88.61 16.54 34.55
CA TRP A 69 87.61 15.49 34.35
C TRP A 69 86.35 15.77 35.19
N LEU A 70 86.54 16.15 36.46
CA LEU A 70 85.46 16.56 37.37
C LEU A 70 84.82 17.91 36.99
N ALA A 71 85.47 18.73 36.17
CA ALA A 71 84.89 19.92 35.56
C ALA A 71 84.07 19.61 34.28
N ASN A 72 84.21 18.43 33.68
CA ASN A 72 83.59 18.09 32.40
C ASN A 72 82.08 17.77 32.53
N ARG A 73 81.25 18.77 32.25
CA ARG A 73 79.77 18.75 32.27
C ARG A 73 79.10 18.31 30.94
N THR A 74 79.76 17.52 30.06
CA THR A 74 79.11 17.01 28.83
C THR A 74 78.65 15.54 28.94
N THR A 75 77.55 15.20 28.26
CA THR A 75 76.95 13.85 28.17
C THR A 75 76.61 13.44 26.73
N ASP A 76 76.72 14.37 25.78
CA ASP A 76 76.21 14.26 24.41
C ASP A 76 74.74 13.78 24.34
N ASP A 77 73.92 14.25 25.30
CA ASP A 77 72.50 13.92 25.49
C ASP A 77 72.15 12.41 25.47
N ASN A 78 73.09 11.54 25.85
CA ASN A 78 72.92 10.09 25.78
C ASN A 78 72.96 9.44 27.18
N LEU A 79 71.88 8.75 27.56
CA LEU A 79 71.75 8.09 28.87
C LEU A 79 72.85 7.05 29.12
N SER A 80 73.24 6.26 28.13
CA SER A 80 74.30 5.26 28.26
C SER A 80 75.68 5.91 28.49
N LYS A 81 75.96 7.06 27.86
CA LYS A 81 77.18 7.85 28.15
C LYS A 81 77.17 8.43 29.56
N ALA A 82 76.01 8.92 30.03
CA ALA A 82 75.86 9.44 31.39
C ALA A 82 75.99 8.33 32.46
N GLN A 83 75.39 7.17 32.23
CA GLN A 83 75.55 5.98 33.06
C GLN A 83 77.01 5.51 33.11
N LYS A 84 77.71 5.49 31.96
CA LYS A 84 79.15 5.19 31.95
C LYS A 84 79.95 6.20 32.78
N LYS A 85 79.71 7.51 32.63
CA LYS A 85 80.35 8.54 33.48
C LYS A 85 80.06 8.32 34.97
N LEU A 86 78.90 7.78 35.34
CA LEU A 86 78.58 7.44 36.73
C LEU A 86 79.37 6.22 37.24
N ASP A 87 79.60 5.22 36.39
CA ASP A 87 80.45 4.06 36.74
C ASP A 87 81.94 4.41 36.77
N ASP A 88 82.42 5.27 35.86
CA ASP A 88 83.76 5.87 35.92
C ASP A 88 83.95 6.67 37.23
N TYR A 89 82.94 7.45 37.64
CA TYR A 89 82.94 8.20 38.91
C TYR A 89 82.86 7.29 40.15
N ARG A 90 82.07 6.21 40.09
CA ARG A 90 82.04 5.16 41.13
C ARG A 90 83.41 4.49 41.26
N ASN A 91 84.11 4.23 40.15
CA ASN A 91 85.47 3.69 40.17
C ASN A 91 86.45 4.67 40.82
N TYR A 92 86.42 5.94 40.40
CA TYR A 92 87.20 7.03 41.02
C TYR A 92 86.98 7.11 42.54
N ARG A 93 85.72 7.12 43.01
CA ARG A 93 85.40 7.19 44.45
C ARG A 93 85.70 5.91 45.23
N ARG A 94 85.80 4.73 44.60
CA ARG A 94 86.05 3.44 45.26
C ARG A 94 87.52 3.02 45.29
N HIS A 95 88.29 3.36 44.27
CA HIS A 95 89.65 2.84 44.08
C HIS A 95 90.71 3.93 43.95
N GLU A 96 90.45 5.01 43.19
CA GLU A 96 91.42 6.09 42.98
C GLU A 96 91.55 7.02 44.20
N LYS A 97 90.42 7.52 44.72
CA LYS A 97 90.43 8.52 45.80
C LYS A 97 90.86 7.99 47.17
N PRO A 98 90.44 6.80 47.65
CA PRO A 98 90.80 6.32 48.99
C PRO A 98 92.31 6.29 49.32
N PRO A 99 93.21 5.73 48.50
CA PRO A 99 94.65 5.76 48.80
C PRO A 99 95.19 7.19 48.82
N ARG A 100 94.63 8.13 48.05
CA ARG A 100 95.05 9.53 48.05
C ARG A 100 94.59 10.31 49.29
N ILE A 101 93.54 9.86 49.98
CA ILE A 101 93.19 10.34 51.33
C ILE A 101 94.25 9.88 52.34
N GLU A 102 94.72 8.63 52.23
CA GLU A 102 95.80 8.11 53.07
C GLU A 102 97.13 8.82 52.80
N ASP A 103 97.48 9.06 51.53
CA ASP A 103 98.65 9.86 51.14
C ASP A 103 98.60 11.27 51.71
N LYS A 104 97.43 11.94 51.69
CA LYS A 104 97.25 13.25 52.33
C LYS A 104 97.52 13.18 53.84
N GLY A 105 96.93 12.23 54.55
CA GLY A 105 97.18 12.05 55.99
C GLY A 105 98.63 11.69 56.32
N ARG A 106 99.27 10.90 55.45
CA ARG A 106 100.69 10.55 55.51
C ARG A 106 101.59 11.77 55.29
N LEU A 107 101.23 12.65 54.35
CA LEU A 107 101.93 13.89 54.07
C LEU A 107 101.87 14.86 55.27
N GLU A 108 100.69 15.01 55.89
CA GLU A 108 100.52 15.81 57.12
C GLU A 108 101.30 15.24 58.31
N THR A 109 101.31 13.91 58.49
CA THR A 109 102.07 13.26 59.58
C THR A 109 103.58 13.27 59.35
N LEU A 110 104.05 13.12 58.11
CA LEU A 110 105.46 13.31 57.73
C LEU A 110 105.92 14.73 58.04
N PHE A 111 105.16 15.75 57.64
CA PHE A 111 105.49 17.15 57.93
C PHE A 111 105.59 17.41 59.43
N ASN A 112 104.58 17.02 60.21
CA ASN A 112 104.56 17.21 61.66
C ASN A 112 105.71 16.47 62.39
N THR A 113 106.07 15.27 61.92
CA THR A 113 107.19 14.48 62.43
C THR A 113 108.52 15.13 62.12
N LEU A 114 108.73 15.57 60.87
CA LEU A 114 109.93 16.24 60.40
C LEU A 114 110.15 17.58 61.12
N GLN A 115 109.12 18.42 61.24
CA GLN A 115 109.19 19.69 62.00
C GLN A 115 109.55 19.44 63.47
N THR A 116 109.02 18.38 64.08
CA THR A 116 109.34 18.01 65.47
C THR A 116 110.77 17.50 65.62
N ARG A 117 111.27 16.67 64.68
CA ARG A 117 112.66 16.20 64.66
C ARG A 117 113.66 17.35 64.43
N LEU A 118 113.36 18.31 63.56
CA LEU A 118 114.21 19.48 63.31
C LEU A 118 114.23 20.44 64.52
N ARG A 119 113.07 20.70 65.14
CA ARG A 119 112.97 21.48 66.38
C ARG A 119 113.77 20.85 67.52
N LEU A 120 113.63 19.54 67.75
CA LEU A 120 114.35 18.82 68.81
C LEU A 120 115.86 18.70 68.58
N SER A 121 116.35 18.96 67.36
CA SER A 121 117.77 18.95 67.02
C SER A 121 118.38 20.36 66.87
N ASN A 122 117.65 21.41 67.25
CA ASN A 122 118.03 22.83 67.12
C ASN A 122 118.43 23.21 65.69
N ARG A 123 117.63 22.77 64.71
CA ARG A 123 117.83 23.05 63.28
C ARG A 123 116.77 24.00 62.73
N PRO A 124 117.03 24.70 61.62
CA PRO A 124 115.99 25.44 60.91
C PRO A 124 114.82 24.52 60.55
N ALA A 125 113.61 25.07 60.56
CA ALA A 125 112.40 24.38 60.15
C ALA A 125 112.46 24.03 58.65
N PHE A 126 111.88 22.89 58.27
CA PHE A 126 111.72 22.55 56.86
C PHE A 126 110.69 23.47 56.22
N LEU A 127 111.04 24.05 55.07
CA LEU A 127 110.13 24.77 54.20
C LEU A 127 110.10 24.02 52.87
N PRO A 128 108.96 23.40 52.49
CA PRO A 128 108.74 22.88 51.15
C PRO A 128 108.88 23.96 50.08
N ARG A 129 108.98 23.52 48.82
CA ARG A 129 108.87 24.39 47.64
C ARG A 129 107.49 25.05 47.57
N ASP A 130 107.39 26.15 46.85
CA ASP A 130 106.14 26.90 46.68
C ASP A 130 105.06 26.02 46.03
N GLY A 131 103.86 26.01 46.63
CA GLY A 131 102.76 25.09 46.28
C GLY A 131 102.78 23.74 47.02
N HIS A 132 103.95 23.23 47.43
CA HIS A 132 104.06 21.98 48.21
C HIS A 132 103.79 22.15 49.71
N LEU A 133 103.09 23.22 50.11
CA LEU A 133 102.75 23.51 51.50
C LEU A 133 101.47 22.81 51.93
N VAL A 134 101.49 22.21 53.13
CA VAL A 134 100.30 21.64 53.78
C VAL A 134 99.27 22.73 54.09
N LYS A 135 99.77 23.89 54.55
CA LYS A 135 99.01 25.01 55.09
C LYS A 135 99.89 26.26 55.25
N ALA A 136 99.81 27.17 54.30
CA ALA A 136 100.36 28.50 54.38
C ALA A 136 99.60 29.36 55.42
N LYS A 137 100.18 30.52 55.73
CA LYS A 137 99.51 31.61 56.47
C LYS A 137 99.10 32.78 55.55
N CYS A 138 99.30 32.65 54.25
CA CYS A 138 99.16 33.72 53.27
C CYS A 138 98.16 33.30 52.18
N TYR A 139 97.41 34.26 51.64
CA TYR A 139 96.26 34.00 50.77
C TYR A 139 96.59 33.84 49.26
N GLU A 140 97.86 33.94 48.88
CA GLU A 140 98.28 34.16 47.48
C GLU A 140 98.95 32.95 46.81
N PHE A 141 99.03 31.79 47.48
CA PHE A 141 99.59 30.55 46.92
C PHE A 141 98.64 29.37 47.17
N GLU A 142 98.57 28.44 46.21
CA GLU A 142 97.72 27.25 46.31
C GLU A 142 98.35 26.19 47.22
N ASP A 143 97.91 26.15 48.49
CA ASP A 143 98.16 25.04 49.41
C ASP A 143 97.58 23.72 48.88
N ILE A 144 98.21 22.61 49.25
CA ILE A 144 97.69 21.25 49.04
C ILE A 144 96.28 21.10 49.62
N ASN A 145 95.99 21.73 50.77
CA ASN A 145 94.65 21.73 51.36
C ASN A 145 93.63 22.59 50.59
N ASN A 146 94.04 23.64 49.88
CA ASN A 146 93.14 24.42 49.03
C ASN A 146 92.87 23.70 47.71
N ALA A 147 93.90 23.13 47.07
CA ALA A 147 93.74 22.27 45.90
C ALA A 147 92.85 21.05 46.18
N TRP A 148 93.01 20.41 47.34
CA TRP A 148 92.14 19.33 47.80
C TRP A 148 90.70 19.79 48.04
N LYS A 149 90.49 20.97 48.61
CA LYS A 149 89.13 21.51 48.79
C LYS A 149 88.47 21.83 47.44
N ASN A 150 89.20 22.43 46.50
CA ASN A 150 88.71 22.72 45.15
C ASN A 150 88.29 21.43 44.41
N LEU A 151 89.01 20.32 44.64
CA LEU A 151 88.63 18.99 44.17
C LEU A 151 87.31 18.51 44.81
N GLU A 152 87.14 18.65 46.12
CA GLU A 152 85.92 18.24 46.84
C GLU A 152 84.68 19.08 46.46
N ASP A 153 84.84 20.39 46.31
CA ASP A 153 83.78 21.28 45.80
C ASP A 153 83.42 20.92 44.33
N SER A 154 84.42 20.54 43.51
CA SER A 154 84.22 20.07 42.13
C SER A 154 83.54 18.70 42.02
N GLU A 155 83.91 17.74 42.89
CA GLU A 155 83.25 16.44 43.03
C GLU A 155 81.77 16.60 43.37
N LYS A 156 81.45 17.41 44.38
CA LYS A 156 80.07 17.67 44.79
C LYS A 156 79.26 18.24 43.62
N GLY A 157 79.79 19.25 42.93
CA GLY A 157 79.14 19.84 41.76
C GLY A 157 79.08 18.91 40.55
N PHE A 158 79.91 17.86 40.47
CA PHE A 158 79.85 16.82 39.44
C PHE A 158 78.77 15.78 39.78
N GLU A 159 78.69 15.34 41.04
CA GLU A 159 77.69 14.37 41.52
C GLU A 159 76.26 14.93 41.44
N GLU A 160 76.05 16.17 41.91
CA GLU A 160 74.76 16.85 41.83
C GLU A 160 74.30 17.07 40.37
N TRP A 161 75.23 17.44 39.47
CA TRP A 161 74.96 17.58 38.04
C TRP A 161 74.64 16.23 37.38
N LEU A 162 75.49 15.22 37.58
CA LEU A 162 75.40 13.95 36.87
C LEU A 162 74.13 13.18 37.24
N LEU A 163 73.74 13.20 38.52
CA LEU A 163 72.47 12.60 38.96
C LEU A 163 71.27 13.35 38.37
N SER A 164 71.28 14.69 38.38
CA SER A 164 70.22 15.50 37.77
C SER A 164 70.09 15.29 36.26
N GLU A 165 71.22 15.12 35.58
CA GLU A 165 71.29 14.88 34.14
C GLU A 165 70.84 13.47 33.75
N ILE A 166 71.22 12.43 34.51
CA ILE A 166 70.69 11.07 34.33
C ILE A 166 69.17 11.07 34.51
N MET A 167 68.64 11.72 35.57
CA MET A 167 67.20 11.86 35.78
C MET A 167 66.48 12.62 34.66
N ARG A 168 67.15 13.62 34.03
CA ARG A 168 66.62 14.32 32.85
C ARG A 168 66.54 13.37 31.65
N LEU A 169 67.61 12.62 31.38
CA LEU A 169 67.73 11.72 30.23
C LEU A 169 66.76 10.53 30.33
N GLU A 170 66.63 9.90 31.50
CA GLU A 170 65.64 8.84 31.76
C GLU A 170 64.20 9.34 31.55
N ARG A 171 63.90 10.56 32.01
CA ARG A 171 62.58 11.20 31.78
C ARG A 171 62.36 11.50 30.30
N LEU A 172 63.38 11.96 29.58
CA LEU A 172 63.31 12.23 28.14
C LEU A 172 63.04 10.95 27.34
N GLU A 173 63.77 9.85 27.59
CA GLU A 173 63.52 8.57 26.94
C GLU A 173 62.11 8.05 27.22
N HIS A 174 61.67 8.08 28.49
CA HIS A 174 60.32 7.66 28.87
C HIS A 174 59.24 8.49 28.17
N LEU A 175 59.37 9.82 28.13
CA LEU A 175 58.40 10.70 27.48
C LEU A 175 58.41 10.54 25.96
N ALA A 176 59.58 10.39 25.34
CA ALA A 176 59.70 10.16 23.89
C ALA A 176 59.06 8.83 23.49
N GLU A 177 59.28 7.76 24.24
CA GLU A 177 58.63 6.47 23.98
C GLU A 177 57.12 6.51 24.22
N LYS A 178 56.67 7.19 25.29
CA LYS A 178 55.25 7.43 25.57
C LYS A 178 54.58 8.26 24.47
N PHE A 179 55.28 9.24 23.89
CA PHE A 179 54.85 10.00 22.72
C PHE A 179 54.74 9.10 21.48
N ARG A 180 55.79 8.34 21.14
CA ARG A 180 55.78 7.40 20.00
C ARG A 180 54.59 6.45 20.05
N ARG A 181 54.35 5.81 21.20
CA ARG A 181 53.23 4.88 21.40
C ARG A 181 51.87 5.57 21.29
N LYS A 182 51.69 6.75 21.91
CA LYS A 182 50.42 7.49 21.84
C LYS A 182 50.09 8.00 20.44
N CYS A 183 51.09 8.43 19.67
CA CYS A 183 50.91 8.86 18.28
C CYS A 183 50.51 7.68 17.39
N ALA A 184 51.22 6.54 17.46
CA ALA A 184 50.88 5.35 16.69
C ALA A 184 49.43 4.87 16.97
N LEU A 185 49.04 4.80 18.26
CA LEU A 185 47.68 4.46 18.68
C LEU A 185 46.63 5.54 18.38
N HIS A 186 47.03 6.72 17.88
CA HIS A 186 46.10 7.72 17.34
C HIS A 186 45.99 7.57 15.82
N GLU A 187 47.12 7.47 15.12
CA GLU A 187 47.23 7.32 13.66
C GLU A 187 46.54 6.03 13.16
N GLU A 188 46.71 4.91 13.86
CA GLU A 188 45.99 3.66 13.59
C GLU A 188 44.47 3.83 13.74
N TRP A 189 44.02 4.64 14.72
CA TRP A 189 42.60 4.93 14.94
C TRP A 189 42.04 5.98 13.97
N SER A 190 42.87 6.88 13.42
CA SER A 190 42.45 7.94 12.47
C SER A 190 42.44 7.47 11.02
N HIS A 191 43.16 6.38 10.70
CA HIS A 191 43.25 5.82 9.35
C HIS A 191 41.87 5.48 8.74
N GLY A 192 41.65 5.86 7.48
CA GLY A 192 40.40 5.62 6.74
C GLY A 192 39.20 6.50 7.14
N LYS A 193 39.32 7.34 8.17
CA LYS A 193 38.19 8.12 8.70
C LYS A 193 37.90 9.40 7.92
N GLU A 194 38.90 10.05 7.33
CA GLU A 194 38.64 11.20 6.45
C GLU A 194 37.84 10.75 5.21
N GLU A 195 38.20 9.61 4.62
CA GLU A 195 37.54 8.99 3.48
C GLU A 195 36.10 8.59 3.82
N ALA A 196 35.92 7.91 4.95
CA ALA A 196 34.59 7.52 5.44
C ALA A 196 33.68 8.73 5.71
N LEU A 197 34.23 9.84 6.23
CA LEU A 197 33.46 11.06 6.46
C LEU A 197 33.08 11.77 5.16
N ARG A 198 34.00 11.86 4.19
CA ARG A 198 33.81 12.51 2.88
C ARG A 198 32.82 11.77 1.95
N SER A 199 32.56 10.49 2.19
CA SER A 199 31.62 9.67 1.41
C SER A 199 30.20 10.26 1.37
N GLN A 200 29.59 10.42 0.19
CA GLN A 200 28.22 10.94 0.04
C GLN A 200 27.16 9.82 -0.06
N ASP A 201 27.38 8.73 0.68
CA ASP A 201 26.60 7.49 0.60
C ASP A 201 25.11 7.61 0.96
N TRP A 202 24.68 8.73 1.54
CA TRP A 202 23.27 9.01 1.83
C TRP A 202 22.43 9.45 0.61
N LYS A 203 23.05 9.91 -0.50
CA LYS A 203 22.32 10.44 -1.66
C LYS A 203 21.52 9.38 -2.43
N SER A 204 22.05 8.16 -2.50
CA SER A 204 21.44 6.99 -3.16
C SER A 204 20.72 6.08 -2.16
N CYS A 205 19.99 6.66 -1.21
CA CYS A 205 19.40 5.94 -0.08
C CYS A 205 17.98 6.41 0.28
N GLY A 206 17.06 5.47 0.45
CA GLY A 206 15.76 5.73 1.08
C GLY A 206 15.87 6.07 2.57
N LEU A 207 14.84 6.73 3.09
CA LEU A 207 14.74 7.34 4.43
C LEU A 207 15.30 6.46 5.58
N TYR A 208 14.90 5.19 5.67
CA TYR A 208 15.35 4.31 6.76
C TYR A 208 16.86 4.03 6.73
N LYS A 209 17.50 4.04 5.55
CA LYS A 209 18.95 3.86 5.39
C LYS A 209 19.70 5.16 5.75
N ILE A 210 19.12 6.33 5.48
CA ILE A 210 19.62 7.63 5.97
C ILE A 210 19.53 7.70 7.50
N LYS A 211 18.39 7.32 8.10
CA LYS A 211 18.22 7.21 9.56
C LYS A 211 19.23 6.26 10.22
N ALA A 212 19.56 5.16 9.56
CA ALA A 212 20.61 4.23 10.00
C ALA A 212 22.04 4.79 9.78
N LEU A 213 22.25 5.69 8.82
CA LEU A 213 23.49 6.44 8.64
C LEU A 213 23.67 7.49 9.75
N ARG A 214 22.64 8.30 10.05
CA ARG A 214 22.69 9.30 11.12
C ARG A 214 23.00 8.67 12.49
N LYS A 215 22.36 7.55 12.85
CA LYS A 215 22.67 6.84 14.12
C LYS A 215 24.06 6.21 14.16
N ARG A 216 24.64 5.83 13.02
CA ARG A 216 26.07 5.42 12.96
C ARG A 216 27.01 6.62 13.09
N HIS A 217 26.63 7.77 12.55
CA HIS A 217 27.37 9.02 12.69
C HIS A 217 27.35 9.56 14.13
N GLU A 218 26.21 9.51 14.81
CA GLU A 218 26.06 9.82 16.25
C GLU A 218 27.00 8.96 17.11
N ALA A 219 27.08 7.66 16.84
CA ALA A 219 28.02 6.76 17.51
C ALA A 219 29.50 7.10 17.19
N PHE A 220 29.79 7.59 15.98
CA PHE A 220 31.12 8.06 15.59
C PHE A 220 31.50 9.37 16.31
N GLU A 221 30.58 10.34 16.43
CA GLU A 221 30.83 11.58 17.19
C GLU A 221 31.07 11.30 18.69
N SER A 222 30.46 10.23 19.22
CA SER A 222 30.73 9.73 20.58
C SER A 222 32.14 9.14 20.73
N ASP A 223 32.60 8.33 19.77
CA ASP A 223 33.99 7.79 19.72
C ASP A 223 35.03 8.91 19.55
N LEU A 224 34.73 9.89 18.67
CA LEU A 224 35.52 11.10 18.46
C LEU A 224 35.64 11.90 19.77
N GLY A 225 34.54 12.16 20.47
CA GLY A 225 34.56 12.83 21.78
C GLY A 225 35.40 12.10 22.82
N ALA A 226 35.35 10.76 22.85
CA ALA A 226 36.16 9.94 23.75
C ALA A 226 37.68 9.97 23.43
N HIS A 227 38.08 10.41 22.25
CA HIS A 227 39.48 10.47 21.82
C HIS A 227 40.16 11.83 22.01
N GLN A 228 39.42 12.88 22.38
CA GLN A 228 39.93 14.24 22.64
C GLN A 228 41.11 14.26 23.64
N ASP A 229 40.92 13.64 24.82
CA ASP A 229 41.95 13.52 25.88
C ASP A 229 43.26 12.88 25.37
N ARG A 230 43.17 11.95 24.39
CA ARG A 230 44.37 11.32 23.80
C ARG A 230 45.20 12.33 23.03
N VAL A 231 44.57 13.24 22.28
CA VAL A 231 45.24 14.28 21.48
C VAL A 231 45.82 15.36 22.39
N GLU A 232 45.06 15.79 23.40
CA GLU A 232 45.54 16.75 24.41
C GLU A 232 46.77 16.20 25.15
N GLN A 233 46.77 14.92 25.54
CA GLN A 233 47.93 14.27 26.15
C GLN A 233 49.13 14.15 25.20
N ILE A 234 48.94 13.96 23.89
CA ILE A 234 50.03 13.98 22.90
C ILE A 234 50.68 15.37 22.86
N ALA A 235 49.87 16.43 22.77
CA ALA A 235 50.35 17.82 22.76
C ALA A 235 51.04 18.22 24.07
N LEU A 236 50.51 17.79 25.23
CA LEU A 236 51.12 18.01 26.53
C LEU A 236 52.50 17.35 26.65
N ILE A 237 52.66 16.11 26.16
CA ILE A 237 53.95 15.39 26.18
C ILE A 237 54.95 16.04 25.21
N ALA A 238 54.53 16.45 24.01
CA ALA A 238 55.40 17.19 23.08
C ALA A 238 55.92 18.49 23.71
N ARG A 239 55.05 19.24 24.40
CA ARG A 239 55.43 20.46 25.15
C ARG A 239 56.38 20.15 26.31
N GLU A 240 56.20 19.03 27.01
CA GLU A 240 57.11 18.60 28.09
C GLU A 240 58.51 18.24 27.55
N LEU A 241 58.58 17.51 26.43
CA LEU A 241 59.83 17.18 25.74
C LEU A 241 60.57 18.44 25.22
N ASN A 242 59.82 19.42 24.71
CA ASN A 242 60.36 20.72 24.31
C ASN A 242 60.95 21.49 25.52
N ASN A 243 60.24 21.51 26.65
CA ASN A 243 60.71 22.18 27.87
C ASN A 243 61.98 21.51 28.47
N LEU A 244 62.12 20.19 28.33
CA LEU A 244 63.29 19.42 28.78
C LEU A 244 64.47 19.43 27.77
N ARG A 245 64.33 20.16 26.65
CA ARG A 245 65.31 20.27 25.56
C ARG A 245 65.73 18.91 25.00
N TYR A 246 64.75 18.11 24.57
CA TYR A 246 65.01 16.89 23.81
C TYR A 246 65.79 17.20 22.51
N PRO A 247 66.83 16.44 22.13
CA PRO A 247 67.64 16.74 20.94
C PRO A 247 66.84 16.79 19.63
N ASP A 248 66.12 15.71 19.29
CA ASP A 248 65.34 15.61 18.04
C ASP A 248 63.90 16.13 18.19
N ILE A 249 63.74 17.35 18.72
CA ILE A 249 62.42 17.94 18.99
C ILE A 249 61.66 18.34 17.70
N GLY A 250 62.37 18.61 16.60
CA GLY A 250 61.77 19.02 15.31
C GLY A 250 60.74 18.02 14.77
N PRO A 251 61.10 16.75 14.54
CA PRO A 251 60.17 15.70 14.11
C PRO A 251 58.99 15.47 15.07
N ILE A 252 59.21 15.62 16.38
CA ILE A 252 58.17 15.47 17.41
C ILE A 252 57.13 16.59 17.29
N ASN A 253 57.57 17.84 17.19
CA ASN A 253 56.68 18.99 16.99
C ASN A 253 55.92 18.90 15.66
N ALA A 254 56.60 18.52 14.57
CA ALA A 254 55.97 18.34 13.26
C ALA A 254 54.89 17.24 13.27
N ARG A 255 55.17 16.08 13.88
CA ARG A 255 54.20 14.98 14.02
C ARG A 255 53.02 15.39 14.91
N CYS A 256 53.27 16.08 16.02
CA CYS A 256 52.22 16.61 16.89
C CYS A 256 51.32 17.61 16.15
N GLN A 257 51.91 18.55 15.41
CA GLN A 257 51.16 19.52 14.61
C GLN A 257 50.33 18.84 13.51
N SER A 258 50.87 17.80 12.87
CA SER A 258 50.12 16.99 11.88
C SER A 258 48.91 16.31 12.52
N ILE A 259 49.07 15.69 13.70
CA ILE A 259 47.97 15.05 14.45
C ILE A 259 46.90 16.08 14.84
N CYS A 260 47.26 17.24 15.39
CA CYS A 260 46.29 18.30 15.70
C CYS A 260 45.57 18.82 14.44
N SER A 261 46.30 19.04 13.34
CA SER A 261 45.72 19.51 12.06
C SER A 261 44.75 18.48 11.45
N GLN A 262 45.05 17.17 11.61
CA GLN A 262 44.15 16.09 11.21
C GLN A 262 42.93 16.01 12.13
N TRP A 263 43.10 16.21 13.44
CA TRP A 263 42.02 16.23 14.42
C TRP A 263 40.99 17.33 14.13
N ASP A 264 41.46 18.56 13.95
CA ASP A 264 40.61 19.72 13.64
C ASP A 264 39.84 19.49 12.33
N ARG A 265 40.49 18.89 11.33
CA ARG A 265 39.86 18.50 10.06
C ARG A 265 38.83 17.39 10.23
N LEU A 266 39.09 16.36 11.04
CA LEU A 266 38.14 15.30 11.34
C LEU A 266 36.89 15.86 12.05
N GLY A 267 37.06 16.80 12.99
CA GLY A 267 35.94 17.50 13.64
C GLY A 267 35.10 18.34 12.67
N GLN A 268 35.75 19.07 11.75
CA GLN A 268 35.07 19.82 10.69
C GLN A 268 34.31 18.89 9.73
N LEU A 269 34.95 17.83 9.22
CA LEU A 269 34.33 16.84 8.34
C LEU A 269 33.18 16.09 9.02
N ALA A 270 33.30 15.76 10.31
CA ALA A 270 32.23 15.14 11.08
C ALA A 270 31.01 16.08 11.21
N THR A 271 31.25 17.35 11.53
CA THR A 271 30.19 18.36 11.63
C THR A 271 29.48 18.59 10.29
N GLN A 272 30.25 18.72 9.19
CA GLN A 272 29.72 18.87 7.83
C GLN A 272 28.87 17.64 7.42
N ARG A 273 29.36 16.43 7.72
CA ARG A 273 28.63 15.19 7.48
C ARG A 273 27.34 15.11 8.31
N ARG A 274 27.36 15.54 9.57
CA ARG A 274 26.15 15.58 10.40
C ARG A 274 25.10 16.50 9.78
N THR A 275 25.46 17.74 9.45
CA THR A 275 24.50 18.69 8.84
C THR A 275 23.96 18.20 7.50
N ALA A 276 24.78 17.52 6.69
CA ALA A 276 24.34 16.96 5.41
C ALA A 276 23.42 15.73 5.59
N LEU A 277 23.65 14.90 6.61
CA LEU A 277 22.77 13.78 6.97
C LEU A 277 21.45 14.26 7.59
N GLU A 278 21.48 15.31 8.41
CA GLU A 278 20.29 15.92 9.01
C GLU A 278 19.39 16.57 7.94
N GLU A 279 19.98 17.29 6.98
CA GLU A 279 19.25 17.83 5.83
C GLU A 279 18.69 16.72 4.93
N ALA A 280 19.50 15.71 4.60
CA ALA A 280 19.04 14.58 3.78
C ALA A 280 17.93 13.78 4.48
N GLU A 281 17.97 13.61 5.80
CA GLU A 281 16.88 12.99 6.56
C GLU A 281 15.62 13.85 6.53
N ARG A 282 15.74 15.17 6.73
CA ARG A 282 14.62 16.12 6.66
C ARG A 282 13.93 16.12 5.29
N VAL A 283 14.69 16.16 4.20
CA VAL A 283 14.15 16.09 2.83
C VAL A 283 13.51 14.73 2.55
N ALA A 284 14.14 13.63 3.00
CA ALA A 284 13.57 12.29 2.85
C ALA A 284 12.29 12.09 3.66
N GLU A 285 12.19 12.61 4.90
CA GLU A 285 10.94 12.60 5.69
C GLU A 285 9.84 13.44 5.02
N ARG A 286 10.19 14.57 4.40
CA ARG A 286 9.24 15.40 3.65
C ARG A 286 8.72 14.68 2.41
N LEU A 287 9.60 14.02 1.66
CA LEU A 287 9.21 13.20 0.50
C LEU A 287 8.34 12.00 0.90
N ASP A 288 8.71 11.26 1.94
CA ASP A 288 7.95 10.12 2.51
C ASP A 288 6.52 10.56 2.90
N THR A 289 6.40 11.73 3.55
CA THR A 289 5.11 12.36 3.88
C THR A 289 4.30 12.73 2.63
N LEU A 290 4.92 13.38 1.65
CA LEU A 290 4.26 13.81 0.41
C LEU A 290 3.80 12.61 -0.44
N TYR A 291 4.58 11.52 -0.52
CA TYR A 291 4.16 10.29 -1.19
C TYR A 291 2.96 9.63 -0.51
N LEU A 292 2.95 9.60 0.82
CA LEU A 292 1.84 9.05 1.59
C LEU A 292 0.58 9.91 1.41
N ASP A 293 0.69 11.24 1.42
CA ASP A 293 -0.43 12.15 1.24
C ASP A 293 -0.93 12.20 -0.21
N PHE A 294 -0.05 12.03 -1.20
CA PHE A 294 -0.43 11.73 -2.58
C PHE A 294 -1.28 10.46 -2.62
N ALA A 295 -0.77 9.33 -2.10
CA ALA A 295 -1.45 8.03 -2.19
C ALA A 295 -2.84 8.04 -1.53
N LYS A 296 -2.96 8.69 -0.35
CA LYS A 296 -4.24 8.88 0.37
C LYS A 296 -5.31 9.63 -0.43
N ARG A 297 -4.92 10.58 -1.29
CA ARG A 297 -5.85 11.41 -2.09
C ARG A 297 -6.06 10.83 -3.49
N ALA A 298 -4.99 10.36 -4.11
CA ALA A 298 -4.99 9.71 -5.41
C ALA A 298 -5.93 8.50 -5.48
N ALA A 299 -5.94 7.63 -4.47
CA ALA A 299 -6.81 6.44 -4.46
C ALA A 299 -8.32 6.76 -4.47
N PRO A 300 -8.89 7.52 -3.51
CA PRO A 300 -10.32 7.87 -3.55
C PRO A 300 -10.67 8.76 -4.75
N PHE A 301 -9.77 9.69 -5.16
CA PHE A 301 -10.01 10.51 -6.33
C PHE A 301 -10.01 9.69 -7.63
N ASN A 302 -9.13 8.70 -7.77
CA ASN A 302 -9.17 7.75 -8.90
C ASN A 302 -10.49 6.97 -8.93
N ASN A 303 -10.96 6.47 -7.77
CA ASN A 303 -12.21 5.71 -7.72
C ASN A 303 -13.41 6.60 -8.09
N TRP A 304 -13.40 7.88 -7.69
CA TRP A 304 -14.40 8.86 -8.14
C TRP A 304 -14.28 9.16 -9.64
N LEU A 305 -13.07 9.28 -10.19
CA LEU A 305 -12.85 9.47 -11.63
C LEU A 305 -13.37 8.28 -12.45
N ASP A 306 -13.14 7.05 -11.99
CA ASP A 306 -13.60 5.86 -12.71
C ASP A 306 -15.13 5.71 -12.64
N GLY A 307 -15.75 5.94 -11.48
CA GLY A 307 -17.22 6.00 -11.37
C GLY A 307 -17.84 7.11 -12.22
N ALA A 308 -17.26 8.32 -12.21
CA ALA A 308 -17.70 9.41 -13.07
C ALA A 308 -17.54 9.11 -14.57
N ARG A 309 -16.54 8.31 -14.96
CA ARG A 309 -16.37 7.84 -16.34
C ARG A 309 -17.43 6.81 -16.75
N GLU A 310 -17.95 6.03 -15.80
CA GLU A 310 -19.08 5.12 -16.00
C GLU A 310 -20.41 5.89 -16.08
N ASP A 311 -20.72 6.75 -15.11
CA ASP A 311 -21.95 7.58 -15.05
C ASP A 311 -22.15 8.48 -16.30
N LEU A 312 -21.06 9.01 -16.85
CA LEU A 312 -21.07 9.85 -18.06
C LEU A 312 -21.13 9.03 -19.36
N ALA A 313 -20.85 7.73 -19.31
CA ALA A 313 -20.88 6.82 -20.47
C ALA A 313 -22.17 5.98 -20.57
N ASP A 314 -22.98 5.94 -19.50
CA ASP A 314 -24.25 5.19 -19.43
C ASP A 314 -25.26 5.60 -20.53
N LEU A 315 -26.16 4.71 -20.93
CA LEU A 315 -27.07 4.90 -22.06
C LEU A 315 -28.35 5.63 -21.64
N VAL A 316 -28.62 6.80 -22.25
CA VAL A 316 -29.87 7.54 -22.02
C VAL A 316 -31.04 6.82 -22.71
N ILE A 317 -31.87 6.13 -21.93
CA ILE A 317 -33.10 5.45 -22.38
C ILE A 317 -34.25 5.93 -21.49
N VAL A 318 -35.24 6.59 -22.10
CA VAL A 318 -36.38 7.25 -21.42
C VAL A 318 -37.63 7.26 -22.31
N HIS A 319 -38.81 7.30 -21.68
CA HIS A 319 -40.13 7.26 -22.32
C HIS A 319 -41.14 8.29 -21.76
N GLU A 320 -40.88 8.85 -20.57
CA GLU A 320 -41.62 9.96 -19.96
C GLU A 320 -40.77 11.24 -19.83
N MET A 321 -41.40 12.41 -19.96
CA MET A 321 -40.79 13.73 -19.75
C MET A 321 -40.08 13.86 -18.38
N ARG A 322 -40.63 13.21 -17.35
CA ARG A 322 -40.11 13.25 -15.98
C ARG A 322 -38.75 12.57 -15.86
N GLU A 323 -38.56 11.43 -16.51
CA GLU A 323 -37.33 10.64 -16.42
C GLU A 323 -36.13 11.44 -16.96
N ILE A 324 -36.31 12.11 -18.11
CA ILE A 324 -35.25 12.96 -18.68
C ILE A 324 -35.01 14.24 -17.86
N GLN A 325 -36.03 14.78 -17.18
CA GLN A 325 -35.87 15.90 -16.24
C GLN A 325 -35.10 15.49 -14.98
N GLU A 326 -35.37 14.29 -14.46
CA GLU A 326 -34.64 13.71 -13.32
C GLU A 326 -33.17 13.44 -13.69
N LEU A 327 -32.89 12.88 -14.89
CA LEU A 327 -31.52 12.72 -15.40
C LEU A 327 -30.78 14.04 -15.63
N CYS A 328 -31.45 15.07 -16.18
CA CYS A 328 -30.84 16.40 -16.32
C CYS A 328 -30.51 17.01 -14.94
N SER A 329 -31.44 16.93 -13.98
CA SER A 329 -31.23 17.40 -12.61
C SER A 329 -30.07 16.67 -11.91
N ALA A 330 -29.95 15.36 -12.09
CA ALA A 330 -28.83 14.58 -11.58
C ALA A 330 -27.50 14.99 -12.23
N HIS A 331 -27.48 15.28 -13.53
CA HIS A 331 -26.28 15.74 -14.22
C HIS A 331 -25.88 17.18 -13.83
N ASP A 332 -26.84 18.08 -13.60
CA ASP A 332 -26.57 19.43 -13.06
C ASP A 332 -26.03 19.37 -11.63
N GLN A 333 -26.56 18.47 -10.78
CA GLN A 333 -26.01 18.19 -9.46
C GLN A 333 -24.58 17.64 -9.55
N PHE A 334 -24.31 16.66 -10.43
CA PHE A 334 -22.95 16.18 -10.69
C PHE A 334 -22.00 17.30 -11.11
N LYS A 335 -22.41 18.15 -12.08
CA LYS A 335 -21.61 19.28 -12.55
C LYS A 335 -21.27 20.28 -11.43
N SER A 336 -22.14 20.43 -10.42
CA SER A 336 -21.81 21.27 -9.25
C SER A 336 -20.62 20.75 -8.45
N THR A 337 -20.40 19.43 -8.40
CA THR A 337 -19.26 18.81 -7.68
C THR A 337 -17.93 18.94 -8.40
N LEU A 338 -17.93 19.20 -9.72
CA LEU A 338 -16.70 19.34 -10.53
C LEU A 338 -15.80 20.46 -10.02
N GLY A 339 -16.38 21.52 -9.46
CA GLY A 339 -15.65 22.64 -8.87
C GLY A 339 -14.90 22.31 -7.57
N ASP A 340 -15.21 21.19 -6.91
CA ASP A 340 -14.43 20.67 -5.77
C ASP A 340 -13.50 19.53 -6.22
N ALA A 341 -13.90 18.72 -7.20
CA ALA A 341 -13.04 17.74 -7.86
C ALA A 341 -11.80 18.39 -8.50
N ASP A 342 -11.95 19.54 -9.15
CA ASP A 342 -10.82 20.31 -9.72
C ASP A 342 -9.85 20.81 -8.64
N LYS A 343 -10.35 21.20 -7.46
CA LYS A 343 -9.52 21.60 -6.31
C LYS A 343 -8.71 20.41 -5.77
N GLU A 344 -9.31 19.23 -5.67
CA GLU A 344 -8.58 18.01 -5.28
C GLU A 344 -7.55 17.62 -6.34
N PHE A 345 -7.90 17.64 -7.63
CA PHE A 345 -6.97 17.38 -8.73
C PHE A 345 -5.77 18.35 -8.75
N ALA A 346 -6.03 19.65 -8.62
CA ALA A 346 -5.00 20.67 -8.53
C ALA A 346 -4.11 20.47 -7.28
N SER A 347 -4.69 20.04 -6.16
CA SER A 347 -3.94 19.74 -4.94
C SER A 347 -3.07 18.48 -5.06
N ILE A 348 -3.57 17.43 -5.72
CA ILE A 348 -2.81 16.20 -6.01
C ILE A 348 -1.63 16.53 -6.94
N SER A 349 -1.87 17.33 -7.97
CA SER A 349 -0.84 17.80 -8.90
C SER A 349 0.20 18.71 -8.21
N ALA A 350 -0.21 19.53 -7.23
CA ALA A 350 0.71 20.36 -6.46
C ALA A 350 1.63 19.54 -5.53
N ILE A 351 1.16 18.40 -5.02
CA ILE A 351 1.99 17.48 -4.22
C ILE A 351 3.08 16.84 -5.08
N GLU A 352 2.75 16.42 -6.30
CA GLU A 352 3.70 15.87 -7.29
C GLU A 352 4.74 16.92 -7.72
N LEU A 353 4.32 18.13 -8.07
CA LEU A 353 5.25 19.21 -8.45
C LEU A 353 6.22 19.57 -7.30
N GLU A 354 5.77 19.51 -6.05
CA GLU A 354 6.65 19.70 -4.88
C GLU A 354 7.61 18.51 -4.67
N ILE A 355 7.18 17.28 -4.97
CA ILE A 355 8.04 16.08 -4.97
C ILE A 355 9.15 16.22 -6.03
N GLU A 356 8.79 16.53 -7.29
CA GLU A 356 9.74 16.74 -8.39
C GLU A 356 10.74 17.85 -8.04
N ARG A 357 10.24 19.02 -7.59
CA ARG A 357 11.07 20.15 -7.16
C ARG A 357 12.03 19.79 -6.03
N LEU A 358 11.61 18.98 -5.05
CA LEU A 358 12.47 18.53 -3.94
C LEU A 358 13.54 17.54 -4.39
N VAL A 359 13.24 16.64 -5.34
CA VAL A 359 14.20 15.69 -5.91
C VAL A 359 15.24 16.42 -6.76
N GLU A 360 14.82 17.33 -7.64
CA GLU A 360 15.73 18.12 -8.48
C GLU A 360 16.62 19.06 -7.66
N ALA A 361 16.05 19.82 -6.72
CA ALA A 361 16.81 20.81 -5.94
C ALA A 361 17.93 20.21 -5.08
N HIS A 362 17.85 18.92 -4.73
CA HIS A 362 18.84 18.22 -3.91
C HIS A 362 19.68 17.20 -4.70
N GLY A 363 19.40 17.02 -6.00
CA GLY A 363 20.10 16.05 -6.85
C GLY A 363 19.98 14.61 -6.36
N LEU A 364 18.77 14.20 -5.94
CA LEU A 364 18.48 12.88 -5.41
C LEU A 364 18.26 11.84 -6.52
N ASP A 365 18.57 10.58 -6.23
CA ASP A 365 18.47 9.49 -7.21
C ASP A 365 17.03 9.22 -7.65
N ARG A 366 16.83 8.96 -8.94
CA ARG A 366 15.50 8.74 -9.54
C ARG A 366 14.75 7.51 -9.01
N GLU A 367 15.41 6.58 -8.32
CA GLU A 367 14.72 5.50 -7.60
C GLU A 367 13.76 6.04 -6.53
N LEU A 368 14.05 7.23 -5.97
CA LEU A 368 13.19 7.91 -5.01
C LEU A 368 11.95 8.56 -5.64
N LEU A 369 11.74 8.48 -6.97
CA LEU A 369 10.53 8.97 -7.64
C LEU A 369 9.37 7.96 -7.63
N ARG A 370 9.62 6.67 -7.37
CA ARG A 370 8.55 5.66 -7.30
C ARG A 370 7.90 5.70 -5.92
N ASN A 371 6.64 6.12 -5.87
CA ASN A 371 5.84 6.15 -4.64
C ASN A 371 5.75 4.75 -3.98
N PRO A 372 6.17 4.57 -2.71
CA PRO A 372 6.10 3.26 -2.05
C PRO A 372 4.69 2.82 -1.62
N TYR A 373 3.69 3.71 -1.68
CA TYR A 373 2.36 3.51 -1.11
C TYR A 373 1.25 3.32 -2.16
N THR A 374 1.54 3.57 -3.45
CA THR A 374 0.60 3.32 -4.55
C THR A 374 1.33 3.17 -5.88
N ASP A 375 0.84 2.28 -6.74
CA ASP A 375 1.27 2.17 -8.14
C ASP A 375 0.56 3.16 -9.08
N LEU A 376 -0.43 3.93 -8.57
CA LEU A 376 -1.13 4.96 -9.35
C LEU A 376 -0.18 6.07 -9.79
N ALA A 377 0.12 6.13 -11.09
CA ALA A 377 0.88 7.21 -11.68
C ALA A 377 0.03 8.48 -11.79
N ALA A 378 0.55 9.63 -11.35
CA ALA A 378 -0.16 10.90 -11.44
C ALA A 378 -0.49 11.32 -12.90
N ALA A 379 0.33 10.90 -13.86
CA ALA A 379 0.05 11.04 -15.30
C ALA A 379 -1.23 10.29 -15.74
N GLU A 380 -1.58 9.17 -15.09
CA GLU A 380 -2.84 8.47 -15.33
C GLU A 380 -4.03 9.24 -14.76
N ILE A 381 -3.88 9.82 -13.56
CA ILE A 381 -4.89 10.69 -12.94
C ILE A 381 -5.16 11.91 -13.83
N ARG A 382 -4.11 12.53 -14.40
CA ARG A 382 -4.23 13.59 -15.42
C ARG A 382 -5.03 13.14 -16.64
N ARG A 383 -4.74 11.95 -17.17
CA ARG A 383 -5.48 11.38 -18.31
C ARG A 383 -6.95 11.18 -17.99
N LYS A 384 -7.27 10.51 -16.88
CA LYS A 384 -8.65 10.23 -16.46
C LYS A 384 -9.44 11.51 -16.16
N TRP A 385 -8.85 12.53 -15.55
CA TRP A 385 -9.48 13.83 -15.36
C TRP A 385 -9.77 14.52 -16.69
N GLY A 386 -8.82 14.52 -17.63
CA GLY A 386 -9.03 15.04 -18.99
C GLY A 386 -10.12 14.30 -19.78
N GLU A 387 -10.31 13.00 -19.54
CA GLU A 387 -11.44 12.22 -20.09
C GLU A 387 -12.78 12.66 -19.49
N VAL A 388 -12.88 12.83 -18.16
CA VAL A 388 -14.10 13.34 -17.49
C VAL A 388 -14.46 14.75 -18.00
N GLN A 389 -13.49 15.66 -18.08
CA GLN A 389 -13.68 17.02 -18.60
C GLN A 389 -14.19 17.04 -20.05
N GLN A 390 -13.82 16.06 -20.88
CA GLN A 390 -14.33 15.91 -22.25
C GLN A 390 -15.68 15.18 -22.33
N ALA A 391 -16.00 14.32 -21.36
CA ALA A 391 -17.23 13.55 -21.32
C ALA A 391 -18.44 14.40 -20.88
N VAL A 392 -18.27 15.30 -19.92
CA VAL A 392 -19.32 16.21 -19.42
C VAL A 392 -20.06 16.97 -20.54
N PRO A 393 -19.41 17.76 -21.42
CA PRO A 393 -20.12 18.48 -22.48
C PRO A 393 -20.74 17.56 -23.55
N ARG A 394 -20.27 16.30 -23.67
CA ARG A 394 -20.92 15.28 -24.52
C ARG A 394 -22.21 14.77 -23.86
N ARG A 395 -22.20 14.55 -22.55
CA ARG A 395 -23.37 14.16 -21.76
C ARG A 395 -24.45 15.24 -21.77
N ASP A 396 -24.07 16.50 -21.58
CA ASP A 396 -24.96 17.66 -21.76
C ASP A 396 -25.64 17.65 -23.14
N GLY A 397 -24.87 17.43 -24.21
CA GLY A 397 -25.40 17.33 -25.58
C GLY A 397 -26.37 16.17 -25.78
N GLN A 398 -26.07 14.99 -25.24
CA GLN A 398 -26.96 13.82 -25.28
C GLN A 398 -28.28 14.10 -24.54
N LEU A 399 -28.21 14.53 -23.29
CA LEU A 399 -29.38 14.82 -22.45
C LEU A 399 -30.25 15.94 -23.04
N GLN A 400 -29.64 16.99 -23.58
CA GLN A 400 -30.40 18.07 -24.23
C GLN A 400 -31.05 17.61 -25.55
N SER A 401 -30.41 16.72 -26.32
CA SER A 401 -31.03 16.13 -27.52
C SER A 401 -32.23 15.26 -27.16
N GLU A 402 -32.10 14.42 -26.13
CA GLU A 402 -33.18 13.55 -25.68
C GLU A 402 -34.34 14.35 -25.04
N LEU A 403 -34.04 15.39 -24.27
CA LEU A 403 -35.04 16.30 -23.72
C LEU A 403 -35.88 16.96 -24.84
N ARG A 404 -35.25 17.35 -25.96
CA ARG A 404 -35.96 17.87 -27.13
C ARG A 404 -36.83 16.80 -27.80
N ARG A 405 -36.37 15.54 -27.88
CA ARG A 405 -37.17 14.42 -28.39
C ARG A 405 -38.42 14.21 -27.53
N GLN A 406 -38.28 14.12 -26.21
CA GLN A 406 -39.42 13.96 -25.31
C GLN A 406 -40.35 15.19 -25.28
N GLN A 407 -39.82 16.41 -25.48
CA GLN A 407 -40.64 17.61 -25.71
C GLN A 407 -41.47 17.54 -26.99
N ASN A 408 -40.93 16.99 -28.09
CA ASN A 408 -41.73 16.77 -29.30
C ASN A 408 -42.78 15.67 -29.08
N ASN A 409 -42.41 14.55 -28.46
CA ASN A 409 -43.33 13.44 -28.15
C ASN A 409 -44.51 13.89 -27.30
N GLU A 410 -44.26 14.69 -26.25
CA GLU A 410 -45.31 15.19 -25.36
C GLU A 410 -46.17 16.30 -26.00
N ARG A 411 -45.60 17.07 -26.94
CA ARG A 411 -46.35 17.97 -27.82
C ARG A 411 -47.27 17.18 -28.75
N LEU A 412 -46.78 16.15 -29.42
CA LEU A 412 -47.57 15.31 -30.33
C LEU A 412 -48.73 14.60 -29.60
N ARG A 413 -48.47 14.00 -28.43
CA ARG A 413 -49.54 13.48 -27.53
C ARG A 413 -50.61 14.53 -27.25
N SER A 414 -50.19 15.76 -26.95
CA SER A 414 -51.12 16.85 -26.61
C SER A 414 -51.95 17.30 -27.80
N VAL A 415 -51.34 17.52 -28.97
CA VAL A 415 -52.04 17.96 -30.20
C VAL A 415 -52.97 16.86 -30.72
N PHE A 416 -52.54 15.60 -30.72
CA PHE A 416 -53.41 14.47 -31.06
C PHE A 416 -54.62 14.41 -30.12
N ALA A 417 -54.40 14.50 -28.80
CA ALA A 417 -55.49 14.45 -27.83
C ALA A 417 -56.47 15.62 -27.98
N GLU A 418 -55.98 16.84 -28.22
CA GLU A 418 -56.81 18.01 -28.47
C GLU A 418 -57.72 17.82 -29.68
N LYS A 419 -57.16 17.35 -30.81
CA LYS A 419 -57.91 17.09 -32.05
C LYS A 419 -58.84 15.87 -31.92
N ALA A 420 -58.38 14.76 -31.36
CA ALA A 420 -59.16 13.53 -31.21
C ALA A 420 -60.38 13.74 -30.29
N ASN A 421 -60.22 14.48 -29.19
CA ASN A 421 -61.31 14.85 -28.29
C ASN A 421 -62.28 15.89 -28.90
N GLN A 422 -61.98 16.49 -30.06
CA GLN A 422 -62.92 17.30 -30.84
C GLN A 422 -63.66 16.45 -31.90
N VAL A 423 -62.94 15.58 -32.62
CA VAL A 423 -63.48 14.78 -33.73
C VAL A 423 -64.39 13.64 -33.25
N GLY A 424 -64.06 12.96 -32.14
CA GLY A 424 -64.90 11.88 -31.58
C GLY A 424 -66.33 12.32 -31.23
N PRO A 425 -66.53 13.37 -30.40
CA PRO A 425 -67.85 13.92 -30.07
C PRO A 425 -68.55 14.69 -31.21
N TRP A 426 -67.91 14.80 -32.38
CA TRP A 426 -68.55 15.22 -33.62
C TRP A 426 -69.06 13.98 -34.39
N LEU A 427 -68.21 12.96 -34.59
CA LEU A 427 -68.58 11.68 -35.22
C LEU A 427 -69.80 11.03 -34.54
N GLU A 428 -69.81 10.95 -33.20
CA GLU A 428 -70.93 10.41 -32.42
C GLU A 428 -72.26 11.14 -32.72
N ARG A 429 -72.20 12.46 -32.89
CA ARG A 429 -73.36 13.33 -33.08
C ARG A 429 -73.89 13.34 -34.51
N GLU A 430 -73.00 13.29 -35.51
CA GLU A 430 -73.42 13.15 -36.91
C GLU A 430 -74.00 11.75 -37.15
N LEU A 431 -73.43 10.71 -36.51
CA LEU A 431 -74.00 9.37 -36.55
C LEU A 431 -75.38 9.32 -35.86
N GLU A 432 -75.55 9.99 -34.72
CA GLU A 432 -76.86 10.13 -34.06
C GLU A 432 -77.88 10.87 -34.95
N GLN A 433 -77.49 11.94 -35.65
CA GLN A 433 -78.36 12.66 -36.60
C GLN A 433 -78.77 11.80 -37.80
N VAL A 434 -77.84 11.07 -38.42
CA VAL A 434 -78.14 10.12 -39.51
C VAL A 434 -79.09 9.02 -39.04
N LEU A 435 -78.83 8.46 -37.85
CA LEU A 435 -79.71 7.48 -37.21
C LEU A 435 -81.08 8.07 -36.83
N ALA A 436 -81.18 9.37 -36.53
CA ALA A 436 -82.44 10.04 -36.24
C ALA A 436 -83.28 10.31 -37.52
N ILE A 437 -82.64 10.73 -38.62
CA ILE A 437 -83.33 10.91 -39.92
C ILE A 437 -83.89 9.58 -40.41
N GLY A 438 -83.12 8.48 -40.29
CA GLY A 438 -83.56 7.13 -40.67
C GLY A 438 -84.84 6.65 -39.95
N LEU A 439 -85.05 7.07 -38.69
CA LEU A 439 -86.28 6.75 -37.93
C LEU A 439 -87.56 7.39 -38.49
N GLY A 440 -87.44 8.30 -39.46
CA GLY A 440 -88.58 9.00 -40.07
C GLY A 440 -88.86 10.33 -39.39
N GLY A 441 -88.06 11.35 -39.72
CA GLY A 441 -88.49 12.73 -39.54
C GLY A 441 -89.78 13.00 -40.32
N ARG A 442 -90.69 13.81 -39.76
CA ARG A 442 -91.94 14.20 -40.45
C ARG A 442 -91.64 15.21 -41.56
N GLY A 443 -91.43 14.71 -42.77
CA GLY A 443 -91.16 15.48 -43.99
C GLY A 443 -91.26 14.60 -45.22
N ARG A 444 -90.86 15.10 -46.40
CA ARG A 444 -90.80 14.26 -47.60
C ARG A 444 -89.58 13.33 -47.59
N LEU A 445 -89.65 12.24 -48.33
CA LEU A 445 -88.52 11.33 -48.53
C LEU A 445 -87.36 12.08 -49.22
N GLU A 446 -87.71 12.96 -50.15
CA GLU A 446 -86.82 13.91 -50.84
C GLU A 446 -86.14 14.88 -49.88
N ASP A 447 -86.85 15.41 -48.88
CA ASP A 447 -86.27 16.30 -47.86
C ASP A 447 -85.27 15.53 -46.98
N ALA A 448 -85.61 14.29 -46.60
CA ALA A 448 -84.73 13.42 -45.81
C ALA A 448 -83.46 13.03 -46.58
N ILE A 449 -83.57 12.71 -47.87
CA ILE A 449 -82.40 12.47 -48.73
C ILE A 449 -81.59 13.75 -48.93
N HIS A 450 -82.22 14.92 -49.07
CA HIS A 450 -81.50 16.19 -49.16
C HIS A 450 -80.76 16.52 -47.86
N GLN A 451 -81.32 16.19 -46.69
CA GLN A 451 -80.65 16.33 -45.39
C GLN A 451 -79.47 15.36 -45.26
N LEU A 452 -79.63 14.08 -45.63
CA LEU A 452 -78.54 13.10 -45.59
C LEU A 452 -77.42 13.41 -46.61
N ARG A 453 -77.76 13.90 -47.80
CA ARG A 453 -76.77 14.38 -48.78
C ARG A 453 -76.09 15.67 -48.31
N GLY A 454 -76.77 16.50 -47.51
CA GLY A 454 -76.18 17.61 -46.77
C GLY A 454 -75.14 17.13 -45.75
N ILE A 455 -75.53 16.24 -44.83
CA ILE A 455 -74.63 15.64 -43.83
C ILE A 455 -73.46 14.90 -44.50
N HIS A 456 -73.69 14.23 -45.64
CA HIS A 456 -72.62 13.63 -46.45
C HIS A 456 -71.63 14.68 -46.98
N HIS A 457 -72.12 15.82 -47.47
CA HIS A 457 -71.26 16.91 -47.93
C HIS A 457 -70.50 17.56 -46.76
N ASP A 458 -71.16 17.80 -45.62
CA ASP A 458 -70.52 18.37 -44.43
C ASP A 458 -69.51 17.41 -43.82
N ALA A 459 -69.75 16.09 -43.85
CA ALA A 459 -68.76 15.09 -43.52
C ALA A 459 -67.56 15.17 -44.48
N LEU A 460 -67.77 15.17 -45.81
CA LEU A 460 -66.69 15.32 -46.78
C LEU A 460 -65.89 16.63 -46.58
N ASN A 461 -66.54 17.73 -46.20
CA ASN A 461 -65.91 19.00 -45.85
C ASN A 461 -65.09 18.90 -44.54
N TYR A 462 -65.49 18.04 -43.61
CA TYR A 462 -64.81 17.80 -42.33
C TYR A 462 -63.66 16.77 -42.43
N LYS A 463 -63.61 15.94 -43.48
CA LYS A 463 -62.57 14.93 -43.73
C LYS A 463 -61.12 15.42 -43.52
N PRO A 464 -60.71 16.63 -43.95
CA PRO A 464 -59.35 17.12 -43.72
C PRO A 464 -58.93 17.17 -42.25
N ASN A 465 -59.87 17.26 -41.29
CA ASN A 465 -59.56 17.20 -39.86
C ASN A 465 -59.19 15.78 -39.40
N LEU A 466 -59.77 14.76 -40.02
CA LEU A 466 -59.41 13.36 -39.78
C LEU A 466 -58.07 13.01 -40.47
N ASP A 467 -57.85 13.53 -41.69
CA ASP A 467 -56.59 13.34 -42.42
C ASP A 467 -55.40 14.04 -41.72
N GLU A 468 -55.64 15.19 -41.07
CA GLU A 468 -54.65 15.81 -40.18
C GLU A 468 -54.38 14.95 -38.93
N LEU A 469 -55.40 14.35 -38.33
CA LEU A 469 -55.24 13.42 -37.20
C LEU A 469 -54.45 12.17 -37.59
N GLU A 470 -54.70 11.59 -38.76
CA GLU A 470 -53.95 10.45 -39.29
C GLU A 470 -52.48 10.80 -39.50
N ARG A 471 -52.18 11.98 -40.09
CA ARG A 471 -50.80 12.49 -40.22
C ARG A 471 -50.11 12.66 -38.85
N ILE A 472 -50.80 13.21 -37.85
CA ILE A 472 -50.25 13.37 -36.49
C ILE A 472 -50.05 11.99 -35.84
N HIS A 473 -50.94 11.03 -36.08
CA HIS A 473 -50.81 9.67 -35.57
C HIS A 473 -49.61 8.94 -36.20
N GLN A 474 -49.40 9.10 -37.50
CA GLN A 474 -48.20 8.61 -38.19
C GLN A 474 -46.92 9.24 -37.59
N GLU A 475 -46.87 10.57 -37.42
CA GLU A 475 -45.70 11.24 -36.80
C GLU A 475 -45.46 10.72 -35.36
N MET A 476 -46.52 10.42 -34.60
CA MET A 476 -46.40 9.76 -33.29
C MET A 476 -45.81 8.35 -33.37
N GLN A 477 -46.27 7.52 -34.33
CA GLN A 477 -45.74 6.17 -34.52
C GLN A 477 -44.27 6.17 -34.96
N GLU A 478 -43.89 7.07 -35.87
CA GLU A 478 -42.50 7.27 -36.34
C GLU A 478 -41.57 7.73 -35.20
N ASN A 479 -42.10 8.46 -34.20
CA ASN A 479 -41.39 8.82 -32.97
C ASN A 479 -41.53 7.76 -31.84
N PHE A 480 -42.07 6.58 -32.13
CA PHE A 480 -42.30 5.46 -31.19
C PHE A 480 -43.24 5.80 -30.00
N VAL A 481 -44.22 6.69 -30.22
CA VAL A 481 -45.15 7.18 -29.19
C VAL A 481 -46.52 6.49 -29.31
N PHE A 482 -46.63 5.30 -28.71
CA PHE A 482 -47.86 4.48 -28.78
C PHE A 482 -48.92 4.83 -27.71
N GLU A 483 -48.51 5.29 -26.52
CA GLU A 483 -49.44 5.69 -25.45
C GLU A 483 -49.79 7.20 -25.49
N ASN A 484 -51.08 7.50 -25.33
CA ASN A 484 -51.58 8.85 -25.14
C ASN A 484 -52.69 8.93 -24.07
N ARG A 485 -52.29 9.11 -22.81
CA ARG A 485 -53.19 9.21 -21.64
C ARG A 485 -54.07 10.47 -21.62
N LYS A 486 -53.94 11.38 -22.59
CA LYS A 486 -54.73 12.64 -22.71
C LYS A 486 -55.93 12.51 -23.66
N SER A 487 -55.94 11.53 -24.56
CA SER A 487 -57.06 11.28 -25.47
C SER A 487 -58.05 10.29 -24.85
N ARG A 488 -59.35 10.49 -25.08
CA ARG A 488 -60.37 9.45 -24.85
C ARG A 488 -60.51 8.49 -26.02
N TYR A 489 -60.05 8.90 -27.20
CA TYR A 489 -60.21 8.17 -28.47
C TYR A 489 -58.84 7.70 -28.98
N SER A 490 -58.75 6.45 -29.40
CA SER A 490 -57.64 5.96 -30.23
C SER A 490 -57.88 6.31 -31.70
N MET A 491 -56.84 6.37 -32.53
CA MET A 491 -57.04 6.63 -33.96
C MET A 491 -57.95 5.57 -34.60
N GLU A 492 -57.81 4.30 -34.18
CA GLU A 492 -58.67 3.20 -34.63
C GLU A 492 -60.15 3.43 -34.28
N SER A 493 -60.47 3.95 -33.08
CA SER A 493 -61.84 4.28 -32.71
C SER A 493 -62.44 5.41 -33.56
N LEU A 494 -61.61 6.34 -34.05
CA LEU A 494 -62.03 7.41 -34.95
C LEU A 494 -62.20 6.92 -36.39
N ARG A 495 -61.33 6.02 -36.88
CA ARG A 495 -61.48 5.35 -38.18
C ARG A 495 -62.79 4.56 -38.25
N VAL A 496 -63.03 3.68 -37.27
CA VAL A 496 -64.26 2.87 -37.20
C VAL A 496 -65.50 3.76 -37.04
N GLY A 497 -65.41 4.85 -36.26
CA GLY A 497 -66.49 5.84 -36.15
C GLY A 497 -66.80 6.53 -37.48
N TRP A 498 -65.78 6.90 -38.24
CA TRP A 498 -65.90 7.52 -39.57
C TRP A 498 -66.45 6.55 -40.62
N GLU A 499 -65.90 5.34 -40.71
CA GLU A 499 -66.38 4.29 -41.62
C GLU A 499 -67.83 3.91 -41.33
N SER A 500 -68.20 3.82 -40.05
CA SER A 500 -69.59 3.63 -39.60
C SER A 500 -70.50 4.78 -40.04
N LEU A 501 -70.06 6.05 -39.88
CA LEU A 501 -70.81 7.22 -40.33
C LEU A 501 -71.06 7.21 -41.83
N ILE A 502 -70.02 7.05 -42.66
CA ILE A 502 -70.15 7.04 -44.12
C ILE A 502 -70.97 5.83 -44.60
N THR A 503 -70.81 4.67 -43.98
CA THR A 503 -71.61 3.47 -44.30
C THR A 503 -73.07 3.67 -43.90
N SER A 504 -73.35 4.29 -42.75
CA SER A 504 -74.71 4.59 -42.28
C SER A 504 -75.41 5.62 -43.16
N ILE A 505 -74.70 6.67 -43.60
CA ILE A 505 -75.19 7.66 -44.57
C ILE A 505 -75.56 6.97 -45.89
N ASN A 506 -74.62 6.24 -46.50
CA ASN A 506 -74.87 5.59 -47.80
C ASN A 506 -75.97 4.52 -47.71
N ARG A 507 -76.02 3.77 -46.59
CA ARG A 507 -77.09 2.80 -46.33
C ARG A 507 -78.46 3.47 -46.18
N THR A 508 -78.57 4.53 -45.37
CA THR A 508 -79.86 5.22 -45.16
C THR A 508 -80.32 5.98 -46.40
N ILE A 509 -79.40 6.52 -47.21
CA ILE A 509 -79.72 7.06 -48.54
C ILE A 509 -80.28 5.96 -49.44
N ASN A 510 -79.59 4.82 -49.59
CA ASN A 510 -80.07 3.71 -50.42
C ASN A 510 -81.42 3.15 -49.94
N GLU A 511 -81.63 3.03 -48.62
CA GLU A 511 -82.90 2.61 -48.03
C GLU A 511 -84.05 3.59 -48.37
N LEU A 512 -83.79 4.91 -48.38
CA LEU A 512 -84.78 5.92 -48.78
C LEU A 512 -84.98 5.99 -50.30
N GLU A 513 -83.93 5.82 -51.10
CA GLU A 513 -84.01 5.82 -52.56
C GLU A 513 -84.81 4.61 -53.08
N ASN A 514 -84.62 3.43 -52.49
CA ASN A 514 -85.47 2.26 -52.74
C ASN A 514 -86.94 2.51 -52.33
N GLN A 515 -87.20 3.23 -51.24
CA GLN A 515 -88.54 3.59 -50.80
C GLN A 515 -89.23 4.58 -51.74
N ILE A 516 -88.49 5.54 -52.32
CA ILE A 516 -89.00 6.42 -53.39
C ILE A 516 -89.30 5.61 -54.66
N LEU A 517 -88.41 4.71 -55.08
CA LEU A 517 -88.64 3.87 -56.25
C LEU A 517 -89.91 3.00 -56.12
N MET A 518 -90.16 2.44 -54.93
CA MET A 518 -91.38 1.68 -54.62
C MET A 518 -92.64 2.54 -54.55
N ARG A 519 -92.55 3.81 -54.07
CA ARG A 519 -93.65 4.79 -54.17
C ARG A 519 -94.01 5.06 -55.62
N ASP A 520 -93.00 5.45 -56.41
CA ASP A 520 -93.19 6.02 -57.75
C ASP A 520 -93.60 4.95 -58.77
N SER A 521 -93.13 3.70 -58.60
CA SER A 521 -93.54 2.56 -59.43
C SER A 521 -94.96 2.04 -59.15
N LYS A 522 -95.50 2.26 -57.95
CA LYS A 522 -96.83 1.76 -57.53
C LYS A 522 -97.88 2.86 -57.31
N GLY A 523 -97.54 4.13 -57.51
CA GLY A 523 -98.51 5.25 -57.53
C GLY A 523 -99.17 5.58 -56.19
N ILE A 524 -98.49 5.28 -55.07
CA ILE A 524 -99.03 5.41 -53.71
C ILE A 524 -98.92 6.86 -53.22
N SER A 525 -99.89 7.35 -52.42
CA SER A 525 -99.82 8.72 -51.90
C SER A 525 -98.76 8.91 -50.80
N GLU A 526 -98.22 10.13 -50.68
CA GLU A 526 -97.27 10.48 -49.60
C GLU A 526 -97.88 10.24 -48.21
N GLU A 527 -99.19 10.39 -48.06
CA GLU A 527 -99.91 10.23 -46.78
C GLU A 527 -100.01 8.76 -46.39
N GLN A 528 -100.35 7.87 -47.32
CA GLN A 528 -100.46 6.42 -47.08
C GLN A 528 -99.11 5.78 -46.74
N ILE A 529 -98.04 6.15 -47.47
CA ILE A 529 -96.69 5.67 -47.13
C ILE A 529 -96.24 6.18 -45.77
N ASN A 530 -96.57 7.42 -45.39
CA ASN A 530 -96.23 7.92 -44.07
C ASN A 530 -97.03 7.24 -42.95
N GLU A 531 -98.28 6.84 -43.18
CA GLU A 531 -99.07 6.03 -42.24
C GLU A 531 -98.49 4.61 -42.08
N TYR A 532 -98.15 3.94 -43.18
CA TYR A 532 -97.50 2.63 -43.15
C TYR A 532 -96.10 2.70 -42.52
N ARG A 533 -95.29 3.73 -42.81
CA ARG A 533 -93.97 3.96 -42.19
C ARG A 533 -94.09 4.22 -40.69
N ALA A 534 -95.02 5.09 -40.27
CA ALA A 534 -95.23 5.40 -38.85
C ALA A 534 -95.67 4.15 -38.06
N SER A 535 -96.49 3.30 -38.68
CA SER A 535 -96.95 2.04 -38.10
C SER A 535 -95.83 0.99 -38.04
N PHE A 536 -95.04 0.84 -39.11
CA PHE A 536 -93.89 -0.08 -39.15
C PHE A 536 -92.81 0.31 -38.12
N ASN A 537 -92.40 1.58 -38.10
CA ASN A 537 -91.38 2.10 -37.18
C ASN A 537 -91.84 2.12 -35.71
N HIS A 538 -93.13 1.95 -35.42
CA HIS A 538 -93.62 1.76 -34.05
C HIS A 538 -93.29 0.35 -33.50
N PHE A 539 -93.23 -0.65 -34.38
CA PHE A 539 -92.99 -2.06 -34.02
C PHE A 539 -91.55 -2.52 -34.29
N ASP A 540 -90.88 -2.06 -35.37
CA ASP A 540 -89.45 -2.33 -35.59
C ASP A 540 -88.58 -1.35 -34.78
N LYS A 541 -88.37 -1.71 -33.50
CA LYS A 541 -87.52 -0.93 -32.57
C LYS A 541 -86.04 -1.25 -32.72
N ASP A 542 -85.71 -2.42 -33.27
CA ASP A 542 -84.35 -2.96 -33.33
C ASP A 542 -83.67 -2.68 -34.69
N ARG A 543 -84.42 -2.13 -35.66
CA ARG A 543 -84.00 -1.74 -37.02
C ARG A 543 -83.42 -2.88 -37.85
N GLN A 544 -83.96 -4.08 -37.68
CA GLN A 544 -83.57 -5.25 -38.47
C GLN A 544 -84.72 -5.77 -39.35
N GLY A 545 -85.85 -5.06 -39.42
CA GLY A 545 -87.09 -5.54 -39.99
C GLY A 545 -87.97 -6.24 -38.96
N LEU A 546 -89.28 -6.28 -39.22
CA LEU A 546 -90.26 -6.83 -38.28
C LEU A 546 -90.07 -8.34 -38.10
N ASP A 547 -90.04 -8.78 -36.84
CA ASP A 547 -90.22 -10.19 -36.46
C ASP A 547 -91.63 -10.69 -36.89
N PRO A 548 -91.85 -11.99 -37.13
CA PRO A 548 -93.16 -12.55 -37.48
C PRO A 548 -94.32 -12.15 -36.55
N GLU A 549 -94.05 -11.95 -35.25
CA GLU A 549 -95.04 -11.49 -34.27
C GLU A 549 -95.26 -9.97 -34.32
N GLN A 550 -94.21 -9.19 -34.58
CA GLN A 550 -94.27 -7.74 -34.78
C GLN A 550 -94.99 -7.39 -36.10
N LEU A 551 -94.74 -8.16 -37.16
CA LEU A 551 -95.44 -8.11 -38.44
C LEU A 551 -96.94 -8.36 -38.25
N ARG A 552 -97.31 -9.37 -37.46
CA ARG A 552 -98.71 -9.67 -37.13
C ARG A 552 -99.37 -8.48 -36.40
N ALA A 553 -98.66 -7.83 -35.48
CA ALA A 553 -99.17 -6.64 -34.79
C ALA A 553 -99.30 -5.42 -35.71
N CYS A 554 -98.31 -5.18 -36.59
CA CYS A 554 -98.30 -4.07 -37.53
C CYS A 554 -99.44 -4.18 -38.56
N LEU A 555 -99.62 -5.35 -39.17
CA LEU A 555 -100.74 -5.64 -40.08
C LEU A 555 -102.10 -5.37 -39.41
N ILE A 556 -102.28 -5.83 -38.17
CA ILE A 556 -103.51 -5.58 -37.41
C ILE A 556 -103.70 -4.09 -37.10
N SER A 557 -102.63 -3.34 -36.79
CA SER A 557 -102.72 -1.90 -36.52
C SER A 557 -103.11 -1.06 -37.73
N ILE A 558 -102.75 -1.52 -38.94
CA ILE A 558 -103.12 -0.93 -40.24
C ILE A 558 -104.53 -1.41 -40.69
N GLY A 559 -105.20 -2.26 -39.91
CA GLY A 559 -106.57 -2.73 -40.15
C GLY A 559 -106.68 -4.03 -40.94
N TYR A 560 -105.57 -4.71 -41.25
CA TYR A 560 -105.54 -5.94 -42.03
C TYR A 560 -105.99 -7.15 -41.18
N ASN A 561 -107.11 -7.77 -41.54
CA ASN A 561 -107.83 -8.75 -40.71
C ASN A 561 -107.34 -10.20 -40.88
N ILE A 562 -106.36 -10.60 -40.07
CA ILE A 562 -105.91 -12.00 -39.98
C ILE A 562 -106.96 -12.84 -39.22
N ARG A 563 -107.59 -13.81 -39.90
CA ARG A 563 -108.73 -14.57 -39.37
C ARG A 563 -108.40 -15.32 -38.07
N SER A 564 -108.97 -14.84 -36.98
CA SER A 564 -108.80 -15.39 -35.64
C SER A 564 -110.05 -16.18 -35.22
N GLY A 565 -110.06 -17.48 -35.52
CA GLY A 565 -111.16 -18.38 -35.13
C GLY A 565 -111.31 -18.47 -33.61
N ARG A 566 -112.52 -18.26 -33.09
CA ARG A 566 -112.87 -18.37 -31.67
C ARG A 566 -113.80 -19.57 -31.41
N GLU A 567 -113.83 -19.94 -30.13
CA GLU A 567 -114.80 -20.82 -29.44
C GLU A 567 -114.58 -22.34 -29.50
N ALA A 568 -115.19 -23.03 -28.51
CA ALA A 568 -115.21 -24.47 -28.26
C ALA A 568 -113.87 -25.18 -27.98
N SER A 569 -113.44 -25.08 -26.71
CA SER A 569 -112.76 -26.11 -25.91
C SER A 569 -112.38 -27.46 -26.57
N ASP A 570 -111.08 -27.71 -26.76
CA ASP A 570 -110.47 -28.88 -26.11
C ASP A 570 -108.93 -28.75 -25.93
N PHE A 571 -108.43 -29.17 -24.76
CA PHE A 571 -107.10 -28.80 -24.26
C PHE A 571 -106.05 -29.90 -24.53
N PHE A 572 -105.58 -30.08 -25.79
CA PHE A 572 -104.19 -30.54 -26.11
C PHE A 572 -103.77 -30.65 -27.62
N ARG A 573 -104.36 -29.95 -28.61
CA ARG A 573 -103.85 -30.06 -30.02
C ARG A 573 -103.97 -28.86 -30.99
N PHE A 574 -104.11 -27.61 -30.53
CA PHE A 574 -104.22 -26.44 -31.43
C PHE A 574 -103.00 -25.50 -31.39
N ARG A 575 -102.12 -25.60 -32.41
CA ARG A 575 -101.12 -24.57 -32.79
C ARG A 575 -100.72 -24.70 -34.27
N LYS A 576 -101.70 -24.71 -35.18
CA LYS A 576 -101.43 -24.90 -36.64
C LYS A 576 -102.48 -24.35 -37.62
N SER A 577 -103.47 -23.57 -37.18
CA SER A 577 -104.55 -23.05 -38.05
C SER A 577 -104.48 -21.53 -38.24
N GLY A 578 -104.50 -20.76 -37.15
CA GLY A 578 -104.31 -19.30 -37.16
C GLY A 578 -102.91 -18.80 -37.58
N ASP A 579 -102.03 -19.74 -37.93
CA ASP A 579 -100.70 -19.50 -38.51
C ASP A 579 -100.70 -19.65 -40.04
N SER A 580 -101.75 -20.22 -40.66
CA SER A 580 -101.80 -20.48 -42.11
C SER A 580 -101.74 -19.20 -42.94
N ASP A 581 -102.60 -18.23 -42.62
CA ASP A 581 -102.62 -16.93 -43.29
C ASP A 581 -101.30 -16.17 -43.08
N LEU A 582 -100.71 -16.26 -41.89
CA LEU A 582 -99.41 -15.63 -41.57
C LEU A 582 -98.24 -16.33 -42.28
N HIS A 583 -98.24 -17.66 -42.41
CA HIS A 583 -97.25 -18.40 -43.21
C HIS A 583 -97.38 -18.08 -44.70
N ARG A 584 -98.60 -17.90 -45.24
CA ARG A 584 -98.81 -17.45 -46.62
C ARG A 584 -98.15 -16.09 -46.84
N ILE A 585 -98.42 -15.13 -45.97
CA ILE A 585 -97.83 -13.78 -46.02
C ILE A 585 -96.30 -13.86 -45.89
N LEU A 586 -95.77 -14.56 -44.87
CA LEU A 586 -94.32 -14.73 -44.69
C LEU A 586 -93.65 -15.43 -45.88
N SER A 587 -94.31 -16.36 -46.57
CA SER A 587 -93.74 -17.01 -47.76
C SER A 587 -93.66 -16.10 -48.99
N HIS A 588 -94.40 -14.99 -49.01
CA HIS A 588 -94.33 -13.94 -50.04
C HIS A 588 -93.39 -12.80 -49.63
N VAL A 589 -93.37 -12.45 -48.34
CA VAL A 589 -92.64 -11.28 -47.79
C VAL A 589 -91.21 -11.62 -47.35
N ASP A 590 -90.94 -12.88 -46.99
CA ASP A 590 -89.60 -13.40 -46.70
C ASP A 590 -89.36 -14.74 -47.45
N PRO A 591 -89.20 -14.71 -48.80
CA PRO A 591 -88.90 -15.90 -49.59
C PRO A 591 -87.59 -16.59 -49.17
N ASN A 592 -86.64 -15.80 -48.62
CA ASN A 592 -85.30 -16.24 -48.23
C ASN A 592 -85.25 -16.86 -46.82
N ARG A 593 -86.32 -16.75 -46.02
CA ARG A 593 -86.39 -17.17 -44.61
C ARG A 593 -85.35 -16.52 -43.72
N MET A 594 -85.10 -15.23 -43.94
CA MET A 594 -84.22 -14.41 -43.10
C MET A 594 -84.79 -14.17 -41.68
N GLY A 595 -86.08 -14.44 -41.46
CA GLY A 595 -86.74 -14.32 -40.15
C GLY A 595 -86.97 -12.87 -39.73
N ARG A 596 -86.87 -11.94 -40.68
CA ARG A 596 -86.99 -10.50 -40.53
C ARG A 596 -87.63 -9.95 -41.79
N VAL A 597 -88.69 -9.16 -41.64
CA VAL A 597 -89.39 -8.52 -42.77
C VAL A 597 -88.92 -7.07 -42.93
N PRO A 598 -88.19 -6.72 -44.01
CA PRO A 598 -87.82 -5.34 -44.28
C PRO A 598 -89.02 -4.53 -44.83
N PHE A 599 -88.93 -3.20 -44.74
CA PHE A 599 -90.06 -2.30 -45.04
C PHE A 599 -90.47 -2.30 -46.52
N ASP A 600 -89.52 -2.52 -47.43
CA ASP A 600 -89.76 -2.66 -48.86
C ASP A 600 -90.59 -3.91 -49.19
N ALA A 601 -90.23 -5.08 -48.64
CA ALA A 601 -91.01 -6.32 -48.82
C ALA A 601 -92.39 -6.24 -48.13
N PHE A 602 -92.47 -5.56 -46.99
CA PHE A 602 -93.75 -5.28 -46.32
C PHE A 602 -94.68 -4.41 -47.18
N LEU A 603 -94.15 -3.31 -47.72
CA LEU A 603 -94.87 -2.40 -48.61
C LEU A 603 -95.24 -3.08 -49.93
N ASP A 604 -94.35 -3.91 -50.48
CA ASP A 604 -94.58 -4.69 -51.69
C ASP A 604 -95.81 -5.60 -51.54
N PHE A 605 -95.93 -6.34 -50.44
CA PHE A 605 -97.10 -7.18 -50.17
C PHE A 605 -98.40 -6.38 -49.98
N MET A 606 -98.36 -5.31 -49.17
CA MET A 606 -99.53 -4.45 -48.94
C MET A 606 -100.10 -3.83 -50.24
N THR A 607 -99.25 -3.65 -51.24
CA THR A 607 -99.57 -3.05 -52.53
C THR A 607 -99.81 -4.06 -53.65
N ALA A 608 -99.21 -5.26 -53.56
CA ALA A 608 -99.48 -6.36 -54.48
C ALA A 608 -100.87 -6.98 -54.27
N GLU A 609 -101.37 -7.06 -53.03
CA GLU A 609 -102.72 -7.58 -52.76
C GLU A 609 -103.84 -6.54 -53.00
N THR A 610 -103.48 -5.34 -53.46
CA THR A 610 -104.43 -4.24 -53.83
C THR A 610 -104.35 -3.84 -55.31
N ALA A 611 -103.53 -4.50 -56.13
CA ALA A 611 -103.40 -4.27 -57.56
C ALA A 611 -103.86 -5.50 -58.36
N ASP A 612 -104.79 -5.31 -59.31
CA ASP A 612 -105.16 -6.35 -60.27
C ASP A 612 -103.94 -6.68 -61.15
N SER A 613 -103.67 -7.98 -61.35
CA SER A 613 -102.51 -8.47 -62.11
C SER A 613 -102.94 -9.17 -63.40
N ASP A 614 -102.46 -8.66 -64.54
CA ASP A 614 -102.76 -9.20 -65.87
C ASP A 614 -102.26 -10.64 -66.03
N THR A 615 -103.17 -11.53 -66.38
CA THR A 615 -102.90 -12.98 -66.44
C THR A 615 -102.53 -13.47 -67.84
N VAL A 616 -101.79 -14.58 -67.90
CA VAL A 616 -101.39 -15.25 -69.14
C VAL A 616 -102.58 -15.57 -70.06
N GLU A 617 -103.74 -15.87 -69.47
CA GLU A 617 -104.96 -16.23 -70.21
C GLU A 617 -105.58 -15.02 -70.91
N GLN A 618 -105.58 -13.84 -70.28
CA GLN A 618 -105.98 -12.58 -70.95
C GLN A 618 -105.04 -12.24 -72.12
N MET A 619 -103.74 -12.53 -71.99
CA MET A 619 -102.79 -12.33 -73.08
C MET A 619 -103.04 -13.31 -74.25
N ILE A 620 -103.34 -14.57 -73.95
CA ILE A 620 -103.71 -15.60 -74.94
C ILE A 620 -105.02 -15.24 -75.65
N ASP A 621 -106.04 -14.76 -74.94
CA ASP A 621 -107.29 -14.31 -75.56
C ASP A 621 -107.10 -13.04 -76.41
N SER A 622 -106.22 -12.13 -75.99
CA SER A 622 -105.84 -10.96 -76.82
C SER A 622 -105.25 -11.38 -78.16
N PHE A 623 -104.31 -12.34 -78.17
CA PHE A 623 -103.79 -12.90 -79.42
C PHE A 623 -104.81 -13.75 -80.19
N ARG A 624 -105.75 -14.42 -79.50
CA ARG A 624 -106.86 -15.16 -80.15
C ARG A 624 -107.82 -14.24 -80.91
N ILE A 625 -108.05 -13.02 -80.40
CA ILE A 625 -108.80 -11.97 -81.09
C ILE A 625 -108.03 -11.51 -82.34
N LEU A 626 -106.73 -11.24 -82.22
CA LEU A 626 -105.86 -10.84 -83.35
C LEU A 626 -105.77 -11.92 -84.44
N ALA A 627 -105.77 -13.21 -84.05
CA ALA A 627 -105.82 -14.36 -84.97
C ALA A 627 -107.21 -14.63 -85.57
N ALA A 628 -108.22 -13.78 -85.30
CA ALA A 628 -109.63 -13.95 -85.71
C ALA A 628 -110.21 -15.34 -85.33
N GLY A 629 -109.85 -15.86 -84.14
CA GLY A 629 -110.31 -17.14 -83.62
C GLY A 629 -109.59 -18.38 -84.17
N LYS A 630 -108.58 -18.23 -85.03
CA LYS A 630 -107.72 -19.33 -85.51
C LYS A 630 -106.76 -19.78 -84.39
N PRO A 631 -106.31 -21.06 -84.38
CA PRO A 631 -105.29 -21.55 -83.45
C PRO A 631 -103.85 -21.15 -83.85
N PHE A 632 -103.68 -20.41 -84.95
CA PHE A 632 -102.42 -19.89 -85.47
C PHE A 632 -102.62 -18.47 -85.98
N ILE A 633 -101.55 -17.67 -86.02
CA ILE A 633 -101.54 -16.32 -86.62
C ILE A 633 -100.48 -16.22 -87.71
N THR A 634 -100.75 -15.53 -88.81
CA THR A 634 -99.76 -15.38 -89.90
C THR A 634 -98.85 -14.17 -89.68
N GLY A 635 -97.65 -14.20 -90.27
CA GLY A 635 -96.70 -13.09 -90.19
C GLY A 635 -97.25 -11.74 -90.72
N ASP A 636 -98.14 -11.78 -91.71
CA ASP A 636 -98.77 -10.58 -92.26
C ASP A 636 -99.96 -10.08 -91.42
N GLU A 637 -100.64 -10.95 -90.66
CA GLU A 637 -101.62 -10.53 -89.65
C GLU A 637 -100.91 -9.83 -88.47
N LEU A 638 -99.81 -10.40 -87.96
CA LEU A 638 -98.98 -9.75 -86.92
C LEU A 638 -98.49 -8.36 -87.37
N ARG A 639 -97.99 -8.22 -88.61
CA ARG A 639 -97.49 -6.94 -89.16
C ARG A 639 -98.58 -5.92 -89.47
N ARG A 640 -99.85 -6.32 -89.54
CA ARG A 640 -100.97 -5.40 -89.80
C ARG A 640 -101.58 -4.85 -88.51
N GLU A 641 -101.68 -5.69 -87.48
CA GLU A 641 -102.35 -5.34 -86.22
C GLU A 641 -101.41 -4.89 -85.09
N LEU A 642 -100.09 -5.12 -85.19
CA LEU A 642 -99.10 -4.68 -84.20
C LEU A 642 -98.08 -3.68 -84.78
N PRO A 643 -97.49 -2.79 -83.96
CA PRO A 643 -96.35 -1.97 -84.32
C PRO A 643 -95.19 -2.79 -84.92
N ALA A 644 -94.47 -2.22 -85.90
CA ALA A 644 -93.54 -2.97 -86.74
C ALA A 644 -92.37 -3.61 -85.97
N ASP A 645 -91.92 -2.99 -84.88
CA ASP A 645 -90.93 -3.52 -83.94
C ASP A 645 -91.48 -4.74 -83.18
N GLN A 646 -92.69 -4.63 -82.61
CA GLN A 646 -93.35 -5.70 -81.87
C GLN A 646 -93.74 -6.87 -82.78
N ALA A 647 -94.22 -6.60 -84.00
CA ALA A 647 -94.53 -7.61 -85.00
C ALA A 647 -93.27 -8.41 -85.39
N VAL A 648 -92.13 -7.75 -85.60
CA VAL A 648 -90.85 -8.43 -85.89
C VAL A 648 -90.36 -9.23 -84.68
N TYR A 649 -90.49 -8.70 -83.47
CA TYR A 649 -90.12 -9.41 -82.23
C TYR A 649 -90.96 -10.70 -82.04
N CYS A 650 -92.28 -10.61 -82.20
CA CYS A 650 -93.17 -11.78 -82.18
C CYS A 650 -92.81 -12.80 -83.28
N MET A 651 -92.60 -12.36 -84.52
CA MET A 651 -92.21 -13.25 -85.63
C MET A 651 -90.84 -13.94 -85.46
N GLN A 652 -89.95 -13.39 -84.61
CA GLN A 652 -88.66 -14.01 -84.29
C GLN A 652 -88.73 -15.01 -83.13
N ARG A 653 -89.72 -14.91 -82.22
CA ARG A 653 -89.84 -15.75 -81.02
C ARG A 653 -91.03 -16.71 -81.00
N MET A 654 -92.06 -16.49 -81.82
CA MET A 654 -93.13 -17.47 -82.02
C MET A 654 -92.62 -18.65 -82.85
N ALA A 655 -93.01 -19.88 -82.47
CA ALA A 655 -92.69 -21.08 -83.23
C ALA A 655 -93.57 -21.21 -84.48
N PRO A 656 -93.07 -21.75 -85.61
CA PRO A 656 -93.88 -22.01 -86.80
C PRO A 656 -94.89 -23.14 -86.55
N TYR A 657 -96.13 -22.95 -87.00
CA TYR A 657 -97.24 -23.87 -86.77
C TYR A 657 -97.28 -24.99 -87.84
N ASN A 658 -96.90 -26.21 -87.46
CA ASN A 658 -96.80 -27.36 -88.37
C ASN A 658 -98.08 -28.22 -88.36
N ASP A 659 -99.06 -27.86 -89.19
CA ASP A 659 -100.21 -28.70 -89.54
C ASP A 659 -100.33 -28.81 -91.08
N PRO A 660 -100.59 -29.99 -91.66
CA PRO A 660 -100.71 -30.16 -93.12
C PRO A 660 -101.85 -29.38 -93.79
N GLN A 661 -102.75 -28.76 -93.02
CA GLN A 661 -103.84 -27.92 -93.52
C GLN A 661 -103.59 -26.40 -93.29
N ALA A 662 -102.47 -26.01 -92.67
CA ALA A 662 -102.12 -24.61 -92.42
C ALA A 662 -101.33 -23.95 -93.57
N PRO A 663 -101.50 -22.64 -93.84
CA PRO A 663 -100.66 -21.90 -94.79
C PRO A 663 -99.19 -21.81 -94.35
N PRO A 664 -98.21 -21.89 -95.27
CA PRO A 664 -96.82 -21.65 -94.94
C PRO A 664 -96.61 -20.20 -94.48
N GLY A 665 -95.97 -20.01 -93.32
CA GLY A 665 -95.84 -18.70 -92.66
C GLY A 665 -96.80 -18.45 -91.48
N SER A 666 -97.44 -19.51 -90.98
CA SER A 666 -98.26 -19.52 -89.76
C SER A 666 -97.42 -19.74 -88.48
N TYR A 667 -97.81 -19.09 -87.39
CA TYR A 667 -97.10 -19.06 -86.10
C TYR A 667 -98.02 -19.42 -84.91
N ASP A 668 -97.46 -20.04 -83.88
CA ASP A 668 -98.12 -20.36 -82.60
C ASP A 668 -97.96 -19.24 -81.56
N TYR A 669 -99.05 -18.55 -81.25
CA TYR A 669 -99.10 -17.50 -80.23
C TYR A 669 -99.41 -18.02 -78.82
N VAL A 670 -99.97 -19.23 -78.67
CA VAL A 670 -100.35 -19.84 -77.39
C VAL A 670 -99.12 -20.36 -76.66
N THR A 671 -98.20 -21.01 -77.38
CA THR A 671 -96.90 -21.40 -76.83
C THR A 671 -96.04 -20.17 -76.51
N PHE A 672 -96.05 -19.14 -77.37
CA PHE A 672 -95.34 -17.89 -77.12
C PHE A 672 -95.82 -17.14 -75.89
N SER A 673 -97.14 -16.98 -75.69
CA SER A 673 -97.68 -16.26 -74.52
C SER A 673 -97.29 -16.93 -73.20
N ARG A 674 -97.25 -18.27 -73.15
CA ARG A 674 -96.75 -19.01 -71.98
C ARG A 674 -95.25 -18.79 -71.77
N MET A 675 -94.45 -18.87 -72.83
CA MET A 675 -93.00 -18.61 -72.75
C MET A 675 -92.69 -17.17 -72.31
N CYS A 676 -93.48 -16.17 -72.69
CA CYS A 676 -93.31 -14.79 -72.23
C CYS A 676 -93.53 -14.65 -70.72
N SER A 677 -94.54 -15.33 -70.17
CA SER A 677 -94.79 -15.32 -68.72
C SER A 677 -93.78 -16.14 -67.92
N GLU A 678 -93.24 -17.23 -68.48
CA GLU A 678 -92.11 -17.95 -67.87
C GLU A 678 -90.81 -17.11 -67.91
N GLN A 679 -90.57 -16.39 -69.02
CA GLN A 679 -89.39 -15.52 -69.17
C GLN A 679 -89.43 -14.24 -68.32
N ALA A 680 -90.57 -13.87 -67.73
CA ALA A 680 -90.63 -12.81 -66.73
C ALA A 680 -89.69 -13.07 -65.54
N GLY A 681 -89.51 -14.36 -65.16
CA GLY A 681 -88.60 -14.78 -64.09
C GLY A 681 -87.10 -14.76 -64.44
N ASP A 682 -86.74 -14.67 -65.73
CA ASP A 682 -85.34 -14.65 -66.20
C ASP A 682 -84.92 -13.28 -66.76
N CYS A 683 -85.84 -12.50 -67.33
CA CYS A 683 -85.55 -11.12 -67.76
C CYS A 683 -85.07 -10.25 -66.59
N LEU A 684 -85.63 -10.47 -65.40
CA LEU A 684 -85.25 -9.85 -64.14
C LEU A 684 -83.80 -10.15 -63.71
N LYS A 685 -83.22 -11.27 -64.16
CA LYS A 685 -81.79 -11.61 -63.95
C LYS A 685 -80.90 -10.95 -64.99
N GLN A 686 -81.37 -10.84 -66.24
CA GLN A 686 -80.64 -10.19 -67.33
C GLN A 686 -80.43 -8.69 -67.05
N GLN A 687 -81.48 -7.99 -66.61
CA GLN A 687 -81.41 -6.57 -66.27
C GLN A 687 -80.53 -6.28 -65.03
N GLN A 688 -80.29 -7.30 -64.19
CA GLN A 688 -79.39 -7.26 -63.03
C GLN A 688 -77.92 -7.54 -63.38
N GLN A 689 -77.60 -7.80 -64.65
CA GLN A 689 -76.22 -7.92 -65.15
C GLN A 689 -75.71 -6.64 -65.83
N ASP A 690 -76.52 -5.95 -66.64
CA ASP A 690 -76.06 -4.75 -67.37
C ASP A 690 -75.67 -3.58 -66.44
N TRP A 691 -76.22 -3.51 -65.22
CA TRP A 691 -75.83 -2.50 -64.21
C TRP A 691 -74.55 -2.84 -63.43
N ARG A 692 -73.90 -4.00 -63.64
CA ARG A 692 -72.66 -4.37 -62.92
C ARG A 692 -71.39 -3.69 -63.44
N LEU A 693 -71.45 -3.06 -64.61
CA LEU A 693 -70.35 -2.34 -65.26
C LEU A 693 -70.32 -0.85 -64.82
N PRO A 694 -70.17 -0.60 -63.52
CA PRO A 694 -68.85 -0.14 -63.08
C PRO A 694 -68.33 -0.79 -61.78
N GLN A 695 -69.19 -1.44 -61.00
CA GLN A 695 -68.88 -1.77 -59.60
C GLN A 695 -67.87 -2.92 -59.45
N GLU A 696 -67.88 -3.90 -60.36
CA GLU A 696 -66.91 -5.00 -60.34
C GLU A 696 -65.51 -4.53 -60.74
N GLN A 697 -65.36 -3.55 -61.64
CA GLN A 697 -64.03 -2.98 -61.93
C GLN A 697 -63.47 -2.16 -60.76
N GLN A 698 -64.32 -1.43 -60.04
CA GLN A 698 -63.92 -0.71 -58.83
C GLN A 698 -63.48 -1.69 -57.73
N LEU A 699 -64.31 -2.70 -57.43
CA LEU A 699 -64.00 -3.72 -56.42
C LEU A 699 -62.79 -4.59 -56.80
N GLU A 700 -62.56 -4.88 -58.08
CA GLU A 700 -61.37 -5.62 -58.50
C GLU A 700 -60.10 -4.74 -58.45
N LEU A 701 -60.20 -3.43 -58.69
CA LEU A 701 -59.10 -2.48 -58.44
C LEU A 701 -58.80 -2.35 -56.95
N ASP A 702 -59.81 -2.11 -56.12
CA ASP A 702 -59.64 -1.94 -54.67
C ASP A 702 -59.18 -3.26 -54.01
N SER A 703 -59.67 -4.41 -54.47
CA SER A 703 -59.19 -5.73 -54.04
C SER A 703 -57.75 -5.98 -54.49
N LYS A 704 -57.37 -5.68 -55.74
CA LYS A 704 -55.98 -5.79 -56.20
C LYS A 704 -55.06 -4.80 -55.47
N MET A 705 -55.53 -3.59 -55.16
CA MET A 705 -54.80 -2.60 -54.39
C MET A 705 -54.64 -3.04 -52.93
N HIS A 706 -55.70 -3.52 -52.27
CA HIS A 706 -55.61 -4.11 -50.92
C HIS A 706 -54.75 -5.38 -50.89
N GLN A 707 -54.81 -6.23 -51.92
CA GLN A 707 -54.03 -7.45 -51.98
C GLN A 707 -52.55 -7.15 -52.25
N THR A 708 -52.24 -6.15 -53.09
CA THR A 708 -50.87 -5.66 -53.33
C THR A 708 -50.34 -4.92 -52.10
N LEU A 709 -51.12 -4.04 -51.47
CA LEU A 709 -50.74 -3.40 -50.21
C LEU A 709 -50.57 -4.42 -49.09
N ARG A 710 -51.42 -5.46 -49.01
CA ARG A 710 -51.29 -6.51 -47.99
C ARG A 710 -50.11 -7.44 -48.26
N THR A 711 -49.78 -7.79 -49.52
CA THR A 711 -48.56 -8.58 -49.81
C THR A 711 -47.29 -7.75 -49.69
N HIS A 712 -47.31 -6.47 -50.06
CA HIS A 712 -46.18 -5.55 -49.87
C HIS A 712 -46.00 -5.15 -48.40
N MET A 713 -47.08 -5.03 -47.62
CA MET A 713 -47.02 -4.92 -46.16
C MET A 713 -46.47 -6.20 -45.57
N PHE A 714 -46.97 -7.39 -45.92
CA PHE A 714 -46.43 -8.65 -45.39
C PHE A 714 -44.97 -8.86 -45.79
N SER A 715 -44.55 -8.55 -47.02
CA SER A 715 -43.15 -8.69 -47.41
C SER A 715 -42.25 -7.63 -46.76
N VAL A 716 -42.72 -6.40 -46.55
CA VAL A 716 -41.97 -5.39 -45.78
C VAL A 716 -41.92 -5.76 -44.31
N TYR A 717 -43.01 -6.24 -43.69
CA TYR A 717 -42.99 -6.71 -42.31
C TYR A 717 -42.12 -7.96 -42.15
N GLU A 718 -42.14 -8.90 -43.10
CA GLU A 718 -41.31 -10.11 -43.07
C GLU A 718 -39.84 -9.78 -43.38
N GLN A 719 -39.55 -8.81 -44.25
CA GLN A 719 -38.19 -8.27 -44.44
C GLN A 719 -37.71 -7.48 -43.21
N GLU A 720 -38.53 -6.61 -42.62
CA GLU A 720 -38.18 -5.89 -41.38
C GLU A 720 -38.04 -6.83 -40.19
N GLU A 721 -38.87 -7.88 -40.08
CA GLU A 721 -38.75 -8.88 -39.02
C GLU A 721 -37.51 -9.75 -39.24
N LEU A 722 -37.17 -10.10 -40.49
CA LEU A 722 -35.93 -10.79 -40.83
C LEU A 722 -34.69 -9.88 -40.65
N GLU A 723 -34.80 -8.58 -40.91
CA GLU A 723 -33.74 -7.59 -40.68
C GLU A 723 -33.60 -7.21 -39.22
N ARG A 724 -34.68 -7.19 -38.43
CA ARG A 724 -34.65 -7.12 -36.96
C ARG A 724 -34.05 -8.39 -36.37
N GLN A 725 -34.38 -9.57 -36.88
CA GLN A 725 -33.75 -10.82 -36.45
C GLN A 725 -32.28 -10.89 -36.86
N ARG A 726 -31.89 -10.39 -38.04
CA ARG A 726 -30.48 -10.23 -38.44
C ARG A 726 -29.77 -9.20 -37.56
N ALA A 727 -30.33 -8.02 -37.36
CA ALA A 727 -29.75 -6.97 -36.52
C ALA A 727 -29.68 -7.40 -35.05
N PHE A 728 -30.62 -8.21 -34.56
CA PHE A 728 -30.58 -8.81 -33.23
C PHE A 728 -29.54 -9.93 -33.13
N ALA A 729 -29.43 -10.81 -34.14
CA ALA A 729 -28.37 -11.82 -34.21
C ALA A 729 -26.98 -11.21 -34.44
N GLU A 730 -26.89 -10.06 -35.11
CA GLU A 730 -25.67 -9.28 -35.33
C GLU A 730 -25.32 -8.47 -34.08
N ALA A 731 -26.28 -7.85 -33.39
CA ALA A 731 -26.08 -7.27 -32.07
C ALA A 731 -25.68 -8.35 -31.04
N GLN A 732 -26.27 -9.54 -31.08
CA GLN A 732 -25.81 -10.69 -30.29
C GLN A 732 -24.40 -11.11 -30.70
N ARG A 733 -24.05 -11.18 -31.99
CA ARG A 733 -22.67 -11.44 -32.44
C ARG A 733 -21.68 -10.34 -32.05
N ILE A 734 -22.11 -9.09 -31.96
CA ILE A 734 -21.27 -7.96 -31.53
C ILE A 734 -21.11 -7.96 -30.02
N VAL A 735 -22.15 -8.30 -29.25
CA VAL A 735 -22.05 -8.50 -27.79
C VAL A 735 -21.21 -9.74 -27.47
N SER A 736 -21.51 -10.90 -28.05
CA SER A 736 -20.71 -12.12 -27.92
C SER A 736 -19.29 -11.95 -28.47
N GLY A 737 -19.11 -11.15 -29.53
CA GLY A 737 -17.81 -10.82 -30.12
C GLY A 737 -17.00 -9.87 -29.26
N ASN A 738 -17.63 -8.90 -28.61
CA ASN A 738 -17.00 -7.99 -27.64
C ASN A 738 -16.73 -8.67 -26.29
N LEU A 739 -17.52 -9.68 -25.90
CA LEU A 739 -17.12 -10.62 -24.86
C LEU A 739 -15.93 -11.47 -25.32
N ALA A 740 -15.95 -12.02 -26.54
CA ALA A 740 -14.86 -12.85 -27.07
C ALA A 740 -13.55 -12.09 -27.35
N THR A 741 -13.58 -10.76 -27.50
CA THR A 741 -12.36 -9.92 -27.51
C THR A 741 -11.94 -9.46 -26.12
N LYS A 742 -12.86 -9.29 -25.15
CA LYS A 742 -12.50 -9.16 -23.72
C LYS A 742 -11.87 -10.43 -23.14
N VAL A 743 -12.33 -11.61 -23.57
CA VAL A 743 -11.82 -12.93 -23.15
C VAL A 743 -10.53 -13.33 -23.89
N LYS A 744 -10.05 -12.52 -24.85
CA LYS A 744 -8.83 -12.82 -25.64
C LYS A 744 -7.54 -12.12 -25.17
N VAL A 745 -7.51 -11.65 -23.92
CA VAL A 745 -6.31 -11.06 -23.29
C VAL A 745 -5.90 -11.80 -22.01
N GLU A 746 -6.79 -12.60 -21.41
CA GLU A 746 -6.52 -13.38 -20.20
C GLU A 746 -6.99 -14.84 -20.36
N GLU A 747 -6.20 -15.66 -21.06
CA GLU A 747 -6.02 -17.09 -20.74
C GLU A 747 -4.87 -17.69 -21.58
N ASP A 748 -3.84 -18.19 -20.90
CA ASP A 748 -2.82 -19.08 -21.46
C ASP A 748 -2.34 -19.98 -20.30
N TYR A 749 -2.36 -21.31 -20.49
CA TYR A 749 -1.99 -22.39 -19.54
C TYR A 749 -2.92 -22.74 -18.35
N GLU A 750 -3.71 -23.81 -18.57
CA GLU A 750 -3.58 -25.14 -17.90
C GLU A 750 -3.47 -25.27 -16.35
N CYS A 751 -4.08 -26.24 -15.66
CA CYS A 751 -5.13 -27.23 -16.01
C CYS A 751 -5.69 -27.91 -14.72
N ASP A 752 -6.60 -28.88 -14.93
CA ASP A 752 -7.02 -29.99 -14.06
C ASP A 752 -8.22 -29.86 -13.08
N LEU A 753 -8.89 -31.01 -12.91
CA LEU A 753 -10.21 -31.25 -12.29
C LEU A 753 -10.06 -31.54 -10.75
N GLU A 754 -11.09 -31.62 -9.90
CA GLU A 754 -12.26 -32.53 -9.93
C GLU A 754 -13.44 -32.11 -9.02
N LEU A 755 -14.67 -32.36 -9.52
CA LEU A 755 -15.88 -32.90 -8.84
C LEU A 755 -16.49 -32.22 -7.56
N GLU A 756 -17.66 -31.58 -7.76
CA GLU A 756 -19.02 -31.89 -7.20
C GLU A 756 -19.23 -32.33 -5.71
N PRO A 757 -20.42 -32.13 -5.06
CA PRO A 757 -21.59 -31.29 -5.41
C PRO A 757 -22.29 -30.50 -4.24
N ARG A 758 -23.16 -29.55 -4.63
CA ARG A 758 -24.47 -29.07 -4.07
C ARG A 758 -24.86 -29.23 -2.58
N VAL A 759 -25.44 -28.15 -1.99
CA VAL A 759 -26.85 -28.07 -1.49
C VAL A 759 -27.38 -26.60 -1.67
N ASP A 760 -28.70 -26.39 -1.57
CA ASP A 760 -29.47 -25.26 -2.12
C ASP A 760 -29.76 -24.00 -1.25
N MET A 761 -30.11 -22.92 -1.97
CA MET A 761 -31.09 -21.82 -1.68
C MET A 761 -31.11 -20.98 -0.38
N LYS A 762 -30.81 -19.67 -0.56
CA LYS A 762 -31.68 -18.46 -0.35
C LYS A 762 -33.00 -18.57 0.47
N PRO A 763 -33.52 -17.44 1.02
CA PRO A 763 -32.88 -16.29 1.68
C PRO A 763 -33.69 -15.76 2.92
N GLN A 764 -33.26 -14.68 3.59
CA GLN A 764 -34.08 -13.51 4.06
C GLN A 764 -33.48 -12.75 5.28
N SER A 765 -33.77 -11.46 5.31
CA SER A 765 -33.68 -10.48 6.42
C SER A 765 -35.10 -9.92 6.68
N PRO A 766 -35.44 -9.15 7.75
CA PRO A 766 -34.57 -8.32 8.61
C PRO A 766 -34.88 -8.37 10.13
N ALA A 767 -34.29 -7.44 10.90
CA ALA A 767 -34.53 -7.22 12.33
C ALA A 767 -35.83 -6.43 12.61
N PRO A 768 -36.25 -6.26 13.89
CA PRO A 768 -35.86 -5.01 14.58
C PRO A 768 -35.65 -5.08 16.12
N LEU A 769 -34.97 -4.03 16.61
CA LEU A 769 -35.11 -3.31 17.89
C LEU A 769 -35.89 -3.95 19.08
N LEU A 770 -35.26 -3.97 20.27
CA LEU A 770 -35.74 -3.21 21.45
C LEU A 770 -34.64 -3.12 22.54
N SER A 771 -34.92 -2.51 23.70
CA SER A 771 -33.89 -2.01 24.63
C SER A 771 -34.27 -2.02 26.12
N VAL A 772 -33.26 -1.79 26.98
CA VAL A 772 -33.31 -1.14 28.31
C VAL A 772 -33.64 -1.99 29.57
N LYS A 773 -32.67 -1.94 30.52
CA LYS A 773 -32.71 -2.01 32.01
C LYS A 773 -32.61 -3.33 32.83
N SER A 774 -31.67 -3.24 33.78
CA SER A 774 -31.66 -3.65 35.21
C SER A 774 -31.58 -5.12 35.66
N GLU A 775 -30.45 -5.40 36.34
CA GLU A 775 -30.24 -6.12 37.61
C GLU A 775 -31.41 -6.06 38.65
N PRO A 776 -31.46 -6.90 39.71
CA PRO A 776 -30.31 -7.52 40.42
C PRO A 776 -30.44 -8.99 40.89
N GLN A 777 -29.39 -9.46 41.60
CA GLN A 777 -29.31 -10.36 42.79
C GLN A 777 -30.44 -11.40 43.06
N SER A 778 -30.18 -12.62 43.55
CA SER A 778 -28.99 -13.24 44.18
C SER A 778 -28.91 -14.75 43.78
N GLU A 779 -28.29 -15.75 44.43
CA GLU A 779 -27.57 -15.89 45.73
C GLU A 779 -26.68 -17.15 45.76
N MET A 780 -25.62 -17.16 46.60
CA MET A 780 -25.26 -18.22 47.57
C MET A 780 -23.79 -18.10 48.02
N ASP A 781 -23.59 -17.87 49.32
CA ASP A 781 -22.28 -17.81 49.98
C ASP A 781 -21.73 -19.19 50.40
N HIS A 782 -20.44 -19.26 50.74
CA HIS A 782 -20.05 -19.39 52.15
C HIS A 782 -18.55 -19.12 52.40
N GLN A 783 -18.29 -18.46 53.53
CA GLN A 783 -16.98 -18.08 54.09
C GLN A 783 -16.58 -19.14 55.14
N ALA A 784 -15.35 -19.67 55.17
CA ALA A 784 -14.11 -19.17 55.81
C ALA A 784 -13.96 -19.52 57.31
N ALA A 785 -12.74 -19.38 57.85
CA ALA A 785 -12.31 -19.64 59.25
C ALA A 785 -12.25 -21.14 59.68
N THR A 786 -11.45 -21.63 60.65
CA THR A 786 -10.21 -21.14 61.33
C THR A 786 -9.48 -22.31 62.04
N GLU A 787 -8.14 -22.22 62.14
CA GLU A 787 -7.25 -22.69 63.24
C GLU A 787 -7.18 -24.17 63.75
N SER A 788 -5.98 -24.46 64.30
CA SER A 788 -5.62 -25.50 65.31
C SER A 788 -5.35 -26.97 64.89
N MET A 789 -4.46 -27.61 65.66
CA MET A 789 -4.15 -29.06 65.67
C MET A 789 -4.69 -29.68 66.98
N PRO A 790 -4.76 -31.03 67.11
CA PRO A 790 -3.62 -31.75 67.72
C PRO A 790 -3.35 -33.19 67.21
N GLU A 791 -2.12 -33.66 67.49
CA GLU A 791 -1.67 -35.01 67.97
C GLU A 791 -2.14 -36.35 67.29
N VAL A 792 -1.26 -37.30 66.88
CA VAL A 792 -0.18 -38.09 67.57
C VAL A 792 -0.78 -39.29 68.35
N LEU A 793 -0.38 -40.58 68.23
CA LEU A 793 0.85 -41.33 67.82
C LEU A 793 0.59 -42.32 66.64
N CYS A 794 1.56 -42.83 65.84
CA CYS A 794 2.75 -43.68 66.11
C CYS A 794 2.39 -45.15 66.51
N GLU A 795 3.17 -46.21 66.28
CA GLU A 795 4.60 -46.37 65.94
C GLU A 795 4.79 -47.34 64.73
N ARG A 796 5.96 -47.83 64.26
CA ARG A 796 7.35 -48.10 64.75
C ARG A 796 8.18 -48.43 63.49
N ASN A 797 9.51 -48.38 63.33
CA ASN A 797 10.73 -47.78 63.94
C ASN A 797 11.91 -48.13 62.93
N ARG A 798 13.23 -47.92 63.04
CA ARG A 798 14.30 -47.34 63.91
C ARG A 798 15.57 -47.25 62.97
N SER A 799 16.72 -46.61 63.23
CA SER A 799 17.11 -45.38 63.96
C SER A 799 18.65 -45.24 63.98
N PHE A 800 19.17 -44.01 64.17
CA PHE A 800 20.54 -43.66 64.63
C PHE A 800 21.75 -43.82 63.69
N ALA A 801 22.82 -43.12 64.09
CA ALA A 801 24.15 -43.03 63.49
C ALA A 801 25.22 -43.16 64.59
N ASN A 802 26.49 -43.39 64.21
CA ASN A 802 27.69 -42.74 64.77
C ASN A 802 28.97 -43.27 64.08
N ASP A 803 30.08 -42.55 64.28
CA ASP A 803 31.44 -42.90 63.84
C ASP A 803 32.05 -44.09 64.61
N VAL A 804 33.13 -44.68 64.06
CA VAL A 804 34.44 -44.90 64.71
C VAL A 804 35.44 -45.54 63.70
N GLN A 805 36.74 -45.53 64.05
CA GLN A 805 37.92 -45.69 63.20
C GLN A 805 38.33 -47.14 62.86
N ASN A 806 39.24 -47.27 61.86
CA ASN A 806 40.18 -48.38 61.58
C ASN A 806 39.55 -49.76 61.21
N ASP A 807 40.04 -50.52 60.23
CA ASP A 807 41.44 -50.98 60.10
C ASP A 807 41.91 -51.21 58.64
N ALA A 808 43.04 -51.90 58.43
CA ALA A 808 43.84 -51.88 57.20
C ALA A 808 43.99 -53.22 56.43
N MET A 809 44.87 -53.21 55.42
CA MET A 809 45.36 -54.31 54.55
C MET A 809 44.44 -54.73 53.38
N SER A 810 44.89 -55.21 52.21
CA SER A 810 46.13 -55.11 51.38
C SER A 810 46.46 -56.45 50.70
N CYS A 811 46.71 -56.42 49.39
CA CYS A 811 47.44 -57.44 48.61
C CYS A 811 47.91 -56.80 47.27
N GLY A 812 49.06 -57.14 46.68
CA GLY A 812 50.18 -57.97 47.12
C GLY A 812 51.46 -57.66 46.30
N SER A 813 52.62 -58.16 46.75
CA SER A 813 53.98 -57.96 46.17
C SER A 813 54.57 -59.31 45.70
N PRO A 814 55.85 -59.46 45.26
CA PRO A 814 56.97 -58.51 44.97
C PRO A 814 57.42 -58.62 43.47
N SER A 815 58.63 -58.35 42.95
CA SER A 815 59.99 -57.92 43.40
C SER A 815 60.74 -57.26 42.18
N SER A 816 62.02 -56.81 42.16
CA SER A 816 63.16 -56.83 43.10
C SER A 816 64.20 -55.72 42.78
N GLN A 817 64.91 -55.27 43.83
CA GLN A 817 66.32 -54.81 43.97
C GLN A 817 67.11 -53.98 42.92
N ALA A 818 67.97 -53.12 43.49
CA ALA A 818 69.26 -52.57 43.01
C ALA A 818 69.26 -51.45 41.95
N ASP A 819 70.21 -50.48 41.95
CA ASP A 819 70.98 -49.81 43.02
C ASP A 819 71.77 -48.62 42.41
N SER A 820 72.00 -47.52 43.16
CA SER A 820 73.02 -46.46 42.90
C SER A 820 72.89 -45.63 41.57
N GLU A 821 73.52 -44.48 41.33
CA GLU A 821 74.27 -43.51 42.17
C GLU A 821 74.19 -42.05 41.62
N LYS A 822 74.88 -41.13 42.31
CA LYS A 822 75.00 -39.66 42.20
C LYS A 822 75.17 -39.02 40.80
N GLY A 823 74.89 -37.70 40.73
CA GLY A 823 75.42 -36.77 39.74
C GLY A 823 74.93 -35.32 39.95
N ASP A 824 75.83 -34.41 40.36
CA ASP A 824 75.61 -32.96 40.47
C ASP A 824 76.02 -32.25 39.16
N ASP A 825 75.49 -31.04 38.86
CA ASP A 825 76.24 -29.88 38.29
C ASP A 825 75.34 -28.68 37.86
N GLU A 826 75.97 -27.60 37.37
CA GLU A 826 75.49 -26.20 37.36
C GLU A 826 74.88 -25.63 36.05
N TRP A 827 73.97 -24.66 36.25
CA TRP A 827 73.86 -23.32 35.63
C TRP A 827 73.92 -23.05 34.08
N VAL A 828 72.87 -22.34 33.63
CA VAL A 828 72.81 -21.28 32.58
C VAL A 828 72.50 -21.64 31.10
N PRO A 829 71.83 -20.75 30.32
CA PRO A 829 71.34 -21.03 28.96
C PRO A 829 71.94 -20.16 27.83
N GLU A 830 71.92 -20.69 26.61
CA GLU A 830 71.91 -19.99 25.30
C GLU A 830 71.54 -21.02 24.20
N ASN A 831 71.17 -20.72 22.95
CA ASN A 831 70.91 -19.46 22.24
C ASN A 831 69.73 -19.67 21.25
N THR A 832 69.56 -18.77 20.28
CA THR A 832 68.43 -18.62 19.35
C THR A 832 68.61 -19.35 18.00
N GLN A 833 67.56 -19.26 17.16
CA GLN A 833 67.56 -19.51 15.71
C GLN A 833 67.76 -20.96 15.21
N GLU A 834 66.65 -21.66 14.98
CA GLU A 834 66.50 -22.49 13.78
C GLU A 834 65.02 -22.67 13.39
N LYS A 835 64.76 -23.21 12.19
CA LYS A 835 63.42 -23.55 11.64
C LYS A 835 62.50 -22.37 11.28
N GLN A 836 62.95 -21.56 10.33
CA GLN A 836 62.09 -21.25 9.18
C GLN A 836 62.16 -22.39 8.15
N SER A 837 61.24 -22.40 7.18
CA SER A 837 61.10 -23.37 6.08
C SER A 837 60.97 -24.86 6.45
N ALA A 838 59.71 -25.31 6.60
CA ALA A 838 59.25 -26.61 6.10
C ALA A 838 57.88 -26.35 5.42
N LEU A 839 57.68 -26.86 4.21
CA LEU A 839 56.54 -26.47 3.35
C LEU A 839 55.47 -27.57 3.25
N GLU A 840 54.22 -27.09 3.19
CA GLU A 840 53.06 -27.71 2.53
C GLU A 840 52.35 -28.94 3.15
N LEU A 841 51.05 -29.04 2.82
CA LEU A 841 50.11 -30.16 3.00
C LEU A 841 49.46 -30.39 4.37
N GLU A 842 48.65 -29.44 4.82
CA GLU A 842 47.28 -29.77 5.28
C GLU A 842 46.25 -28.91 4.52
N LYS A 843 45.25 -29.56 3.89
CA LYS A 843 44.10 -28.90 3.25
C LYS A 843 42.85 -29.14 4.10
N GLU A 844 42.35 -28.09 4.74
CA GLU A 844 41.16 -28.16 5.58
C GLU A 844 39.87 -28.45 4.79
N TYR A 845 38.83 -28.93 5.49
CA TYR A 845 37.61 -29.45 4.88
C TYR A 845 36.66 -28.34 4.42
N GLU A 846 36.61 -28.07 3.12
CA GLU A 846 35.73 -27.07 2.52
C GLU A 846 34.24 -27.50 2.51
N CYS A 847 33.32 -26.56 2.73
CA CYS A 847 31.88 -26.78 2.58
C CYS A 847 31.41 -26.55 1.13
N PRO A 848 30.95 -27.61 0.40
CA PRO A 848 30.60 -27.51 -1.02
C PRO A 848 29.34 -26.66 -1.32
N LYS A 849 28.68 -26.10 -0.29
CA LYS A 849 27.53 -25.19 -0.44
C LYS A 849 27.84 -23.72 -0.08
N CYS A 850 29.05 -23.38 0.39
CA CYS A 850 29.44 -21.97 0.64
C CYS A 850 30.96 -21.68 0.77
N GLY A 851 31.86 -22.60 0.41
CA GLY A 851 33.32 -22.34 0.37
C GLY A 851 34.00 -22.13 1.72
N ARG A 852 33.33 -22.38 2.84
CA ARG A 852 33.93 -22.24 4.18
C ARG A 852 34.82 -23.44 4.52
N MET A 853 36.06 -23.16 4.89
CA MET A 853 37.06 -24.11 5.38
C MET A 853 36.80 -24.50 6.85
N PHE A 854 37.06 -25.75 7.21
CA PHE A 854 36.95 -26.26 8.58
C PHE A 854 38.08 -27.25 8.90
N SER A 855 38.79 -27.01 10.00
CA SER A 855 39.87 -27.87 10.53
C SER A 855 39.48 -29.32 10.82
N THR A 856 38.19 -29.67 10.83
CA THR A 856 37.72 -31.05 11.06
C THR A 856 36.47 -31.36 10.24
N LYS A 857 36.46 -32.54 9.61
CA LYS A 857 35.33 -33.09 8.85
C LYS A 857 34.02 -33.15 9.65
N SER A 858 34.11 -33.38 10.96
CA SER A 858 32.94 -33.37 11.86
C SER A 858 32.31 -31.98 12.05
N HIS A 859 33.06 -30.89 11.88
CA HIS A 859 32.50 -29.53 11.85
C HIS A 859 31.97 -29.16 10.47
N GLN A 860 32.66 -29.55 9.40
CA GLN A 860 32.17 -29.44 8.03
C GLN A 860 30.80 -30.13 7.86
N LEU A 861 30.65 -31.39 8.30
CA LEU A 861 29.39 -32.16 8.24
C LEU A 861 28.26 -31.58 9.12
N LYS A 862 28.58 -31.08 10.32
CA LYS A 862 27.59 -30.37 11.15
C LYS A 862 27.14 -29.05 10.52
N HIS A 863 28.01 -28.42 9.72
CA HIS A 863 27.70 -27.19 9.01
C HIS A 863 26.91 -27.44 7.71
N THR A 864 27.23 -28.46 6.91
CA THR A 864 26.44 -28.80 5.71
C THR A 864 24.97 -29.08 6.06
N ALA A 865 24.72 -29.77 7.19
CA ALA A 865 23.37 -29.98 7.72
C ALA A 865 22.59 -28.66 8.00
N THR A 866 23.27 -27.53 8.23
CA THR A 866 22.61 -26.21 8.39
C THR A 866 22.11 -25.59 7.07
N HIS A 867 22.38 -26.21 5.92
CA HIS A 867 21.77 -25.86 4.64
C HIS A 867 20.44 -26.61 4.37
N GLU A 868 20.15 -27.69 5.11
CA GLU A 868 19.00 -28.58 4.87
C GLU A 868 17.92 -28.51 5.98
N SER A 869 18.21 -27.87 7.12
CA SER A 869 17.21 -27.60 8.16
C SER A 869 16.10 -26.67 7.65
N LYS A 870 14.82 -27.08 7.76
CA LYS A 870 13.66 -26.20 7.53
C LYS A 870 13.81 -24.88 8.29
N LYS A 871 13.65 -23.76 7.59
CA LYS A 871 13.72 -22.41 8.17
C LYS A 871 12.47 -22.16 9.02
N PHE A 872 12.64 -21.83 10.29
CA PHE A 872 11.56 -21.39 11.16
C PHE A 872 11.31 -19.89 10.91
N THR A 873 10.45 -19.58 9.96
CA THR A 873 10.13 -18.21 9.54
C THR A 873 9.17 -17.54 10.53
N CYS A 874 9.42 -16.27 10.85
CA CYS A 874 8.52 -15.47 11.67
C CYS A 874 7.29 -14.99 10.88
N PRO A 875 6.04 -15.41 11.21
CA PRO A 875 4.84 -14.90 10.53
C PRO A 875 4.56 -13.39 10.69
N VAL A 876 5.32 -12.66 11.53
CA VAL A 876 5.11 -11.21 11.76
C VAL A 876 6.15 -10.33 11.08
N CYS A 877 7.39 -10.79 10.87
CA CYS A 877 8.44 -10.03 10.18
C CYS A 877 9.32 -10.84 9.22
N LEU A 878 8.91 -12.06 8.89
CA LEU A 878 9.49 -12.96 7.87
C LEU A 878 10.97 -13.36 8.08
N LEU A 879 11.60 -12.96 9.19
CA LEU A 879 12.95 -13.40 9.56
C LEU A 879 13.00 -14.93 9.74
N SER A 880 13.98 -15.56 9.10
CA SER A 880 14.20 -17.02 9.12
C SER A 880 15.18 -17.45 10.21
N PHE A 881 14.74 -18.31 11.13
CA PHE A 881 15.57 -18.84 12.22
C PHE A 881 15.96 -20.31 11.98
N ARG A 882 17.20 -20.67 12.36
CA ARG A 882 17.75 -22.04 12.20
C ARG A 882 17.22 -23.05 13.23
N GLN A 883 16.51 -22.59 14.25
CA GLN A 883 15.97 -23.40 15.34
C GLN A 883 14.69 -22.75 15.88
N GLU A 884 13.67 -23.56 16.16
CA GLU A 884 12.39 -23.12 16.74
C GLU A 884 12.57 -22.27 18.01
N ILE A 885 13.47 -22.68 18.91
CA ILE A 885 13.79 -21.96 20.16
C ILE A 885 14.29 -20.53 19.86
N SER A 886 14.96 -20.31 18.73
CA SER A 886 15.40 -18.96 18.34
C SER A 886 14.24 -18.12 17.80
N LEU A 887 13.29 -18.71 17.07
CA LEU A 887 12.05 -18.06 16.66
C LEU A 887 11.17 -17.70 17.88
N GLU A 888 11.01 -18.62 18.83
CA GLU A 888 10.24 -18.43 20.07
C GLU A 888 10.80 -17.27 20.92
N ILE A 889 12.13 -17.19 21.04
CA ILE A 889 12.84 -16.11 21.73
C ILE A 889 12.69 -14.77 20.98
N HIS A 890 12.74 -14.80 19.65
CA HIS A 890 12.51 -13.62 18.80
C HIS A 890 11.07 -13.10 18.97
N MET A 891 10.07 -13.98 18.92
CA MET A 891 8.66 -13.68 19.16
C MET A 891 8.41 -13.10 20.55
N SER A 892 8.99 -13.71 21.60
CA SER A 892 8.93 -13.21 22.99
C SER A 892 9.49 -11.78 23.13
N LYS A 893 10.56 -11.45 22.38
CA LYS A 893 11.28 -10.17 22.52
C LYS A 893 10.74 -9.04 21.67
N LEU A 894 10.53 -9.27 20.37
CA LEU A 894 10.23 -8.21 19.40
C LEU A 894 8.73 -8.09 19.09
N HIS A 895 7.97 -9.17 19.25
CA HIS A 895 6.52 -9.18 18.99
C HIS A 895 5.69 -9.32 20.27
N SER A 896 6.30 -9.74 21.39
CA SER A 896 5.61 -10.08 22.65
C SER A 896 4.50 -11.13 22.49
N LEU A 897 4.66 -12.03 21.51
CA LEU A 897 3.75 -13.13 21.19
C LEU A 897 4.41 -14.48 21.45
N ALA A 898 3.59 -15.50 21.68
CA ALA A 898 4.00 -16.91 21.61
C ALA A 898 3.82 -17.45 20.19
N LEU A 899 4.40 -18.62 19.91
CA LEU A 899 4.30 -19.30 18.60
C LEU A 899 2.84 -19.62 18.19
N ASN A 900 1.89 -19.61 19.14
CA ASN A 900 0.46 -19.78 18.91
C ASN A 900 -0.34 -18.46 18.88
N GLY A 901 0.32 -17.33 18.61
CA GLY A 901 -0.31 -16.00 18.47
C GLY A 901 -0.80 -15.36 19.78
N ARG A 902 -0.69 -16.03 20.94
CA ARG A 902 -1.15 -15.47 22.22
C ARG A 902 -0.13 -14.46 22.79
N LYS A 903 -0.65 -13.35 23.34
CA LYS A 903 0.14 -12.24 23.91
C LYS A 903 0.84 -12.68 25.21
N ILE A 904 2.17 -12.59 25.26
CA ILE A 904 2.98 -13.08 26.39
C ILE A 904 3.01 -12.05 27.52
N GLN A 905 2.51 -12.46 28.69
CA GLN A 905 2.73 -11.74 29.95
C GLN A 905 4.09 -12.12 30.56
N LYS A 906 4.94 -11.14 30.88
CA LYS A 906 6.29 -11.36 31.44
C LYS A 906 6.23 -11.78 32.92
N LYS A 907 5.87 -13.05 33.15
CA LYS A 907 5.64 -13.66 34.48
C LYS A 907 6.91 -14.24 35.13
N PHE A 908 7.96 -14.52 34.36
CA PHE A 908 9.12 -15.27 34.86
C PHE A 908 10.23 -14.34 35.36
N GLU A 909 10.35 -14.14 36.67
CA GLU A 909 11.36 -13.26 37.27
C GLU A 909 12.65 -14.00 37.67
N CYS A 910 13.80 -13.40 37.36
CA CYS A 910 15.10 -13.85 37.85
C CYS A 910 15.33 -13.38 39.29
N LYS A 911 15.17 -14.28 40.27
CA LYS A 911 15.40 -13.98 41.71
C LYS A 911 16.72 -13.26 41.99
N SER A 912 17.76 -13.54 41.21
CA SER A 912 19.12 -12.99 41.36
C SER A 912 19.31 -11.54 40.87
N CYS A 913 18.40 -10.99 40.04
CA CYS A 913 18.51 -9.60 39.55
C CYS A 913 17.18 -8.87 39.26
N ARG A 914 16.04 -9.50 39.58
CA ARG A 914 14.66 -9.02 39.36
C ARG A 914 14.25 -8.69 37.92
N ARG A 915 15.03 -9.13 36.91
CA ARG A 915 14.62 -9.02 35.49
C ARG A 915 13.51 -10.04 35.18
N ARG A 916 12.47 -9.58 34.47
CA ARG A 916 11.28 -10.36 34.10
C ARG A 916 11.28 -10.76 32.63
N PHE A 917 10.98 -12.02 32.36
CA PHE A 917 11.06 -12.66 31.04
C PHE A 917 9.69 -13.20 30.59
N GLY A 918 9.52 -13.32 29.27
CA GLY A 918 8.30 -13.84 28.65
C GLY A 918 8.16 -15.36 28.77
N ILE A 919 9.27 -16.09 28.59
CA ILE A 919 9.30 -17.56 28.58
C ILE A 919 10.43 -18.13 29.46
N VAL A 920 10.21 -19.34 30.00
CA VAL A 920 11.15 -20.03 30.90
C VAL A 920 12.52 -20.26 30.24
N LYS A 921 12.58 -20.51 28.93
CA LYS A 921 13.83 -20.72 28.17
C LYS A 921 14.73 -19.47 28.20
N GLU A 922 14.15 -18.27 28.15
CA GLU A 922 14.90 -17.03 28.30
C GLU A 922 15.41 -16.83 29.73
N LEU A 923 14.58 -17.09 30.73
CA LEU A 923 14.98 -17.03 32.14
C LEU A 923 16.14 -18.00 32.41
N LYS A 924 16.09 -19.25 31.95
CA LYS A 924 17.20 -20.22 32.14
C LYS A 924 18.52 -19.73 31.53
N ARG A 925 18.50 -19.23 30.28
CA ARG A 925 19.71 -18.69 29.62
C ARG A 925 20.22 -17.41 30.29
N HIS A 926 19.33 -16.59 30.86
CA HIS A 926 19.74 -15.42 31.62
C HIS A 926 20.31 -15.81 33.01
N TYR A 927 19.72 -16.80 33.66
CA TYR A 927 20.07 -17.25 35.01
C TYR A 927 21.52 -17.76 35.07
N THR A 928 21.95 -18.60 34.13
CA THR A 928 23.35 -19.08 34.07
C THR A 928 24.36 -17.93 33.89
N TYR A 929 24.06 -16.95 33.03
CA TYR A 929 24.89 -15.75 32.88
C TYR A 929 24.87 -14.86 34.14
N CYS A 930 23.72 -14.78 34.82
CA CYS A 930 23.57 -14.02 36.07
C CYS A 930 24.36 -14.66 37.22
N GLU A 931 24.32 -15.99 37.37
CA GLU A 931 25.13 -16.73 38.34
C GLU A 931 26.62 -16.60 38.06
N ALA A 932 27.06 -16.75 36.81
CA ALA A 932 28.47 -16.55 36.44
C ALA A 932 28.95 -15.13 36.80
N ARG A 933 28.15 -14.10 36.46
CA ARG A 933 28.43 -12.70 36.83
C ARG A 933 28.40 -12.48 38.34
N GLN A 934 27.53 -13.17 39.10
CA GLN A 934 27.50 -13.09 40.56
C GLN A 934 28.71 -13.78 41.22
N ARG A 935 29.17 -14.92 40.69
CA ARG A 935 30.41 -15.58 41.14
C ARG A 935 31.61 -14.65 40.97
N ILE A 936 31.81 -14.09 39.77
CA ILE A 936 32.87 -13.11 39.49
C ILE A 936 32.76 -11.87 40.40
N ALA A 937 31.54 -11.40 40.68
CA ALA A 937 31.32 -10.25 41.57
C ALA A 937 31.61 -10.56 43.05
N ALA A 938 31.31 -11.78 43.53
CA ALA A 938 31.65 -12.24 44.87
C ALA A 938 33.15 -12.51 45.03
N GLU A 939 33.78 -13.07 44.00
CA GLU A 939 35.22 -13.33 43.94
C GLU A 939 36.03 -12.04 43.94
N ARG A 940 35.65 -11.03 43.13
CA ARG A 940 36.20 -9.67 43.20
C ARG A 940 35.98 -9.00 44.57
N ARG A 941 34.90 -9.35 45.28
CA ARG A 941 34.63 -8.83 46.64
C ARG A 941 35.56 -9.47 47.66
N ARG A 942 35.71 -10.81 47.64
CA ARG A 942 36.71 -11.55 48.42
C ARG A 942 38.14 -11.08 48.14
N LEU A 943 38.45 -10.72 46.90
CA LEU A 943 39.75 -10.16 46.54
C LEU A 943 39.95 -8.77 47.17
N ARG A 944 38.94 -7.89 47.11
CA ARG A 944 38.96 -6.60 47.83
C ARG A 944 39.05 -6.76 49.33
N GLU A 945 38.31 -7.69 49.93
CA GLU A 945 38.34 -7.98 51.37
C GLU A 945 39.73 -8.50 51.79
N LYS A 946 40.37 -9.38 51.01
CA LYS A 946 41.77 -9.78 51.21
C LYS A 946 42.76 -8.61 51.09
N ILE A 947 42.59 -7.73 50.10
CA ILE A 947 43.43 -6.54 49.92
C ILE A 947 43.26 -5.57 51.10
N ILE A 948 42.04 -5.33 51.56
CA ILE A 948 41.74 -4.48 52.72
C ILE A 948 42.31 -5.09 54.01
N ALA A 949 42.21 -6.40 54.20
CA ALA A 949 42.83 -7.09 55.33
C ALA A 949 44.36 -6.99 55.30
N ALA A 950 45.00 -7.18 54.14
CA ALA A 950 46.45 -7.01 53.97
C ALA A 950 46.90 -5.57 54.27
N LEU A 951 46.14 -4.56 53.82
CA LEU A 951 46.39 -3.15 54.13
C LEU A 951 46.24 -2.86 55.63
N LEU A 952 45.20 -3.38 56.29
CA LEU A 952 45.02 -3.22 57.74
C LEU A 952 46.15 -3.86 58.54
N HIS A 953 46.58 -5.08 58.19
CA HIS A 953 47.74 -5.74 58.82
C HIS A 953 49.07 -4.99 58.59
N SER A 954 49.19 -4.17 57.55
CA SER A 954 50.36 -3.30 57.34
C SER A 954 50.40 -2.06 58.25
N THR A 955 49.29 -1.71 58.92
CA THR A 955 49.18 -0.49 59.74
C THR A 955 49.50 -0.68 61.23
N THR A 956 49.81 -1.90 61.68
CA THR A 956 50.07 -2.21 63.09
C THR A 956 51.57 -2.30 63.43
N SER A 957 52.35 -1.24 63.16
CA SER A 957 53.73 -1.12 63.64
C SER A 957 54.12 0.31 64.04
N SER A 958 54.07 0.57 65.35
CA SER A 958 54.85 1.55 66.14
C SER A 958 54.91 3.06 65.78
N CYS A 959 54.63 3.85 66.82
CA CYS A 959 55.18 5.19 67.14
C CYS A 959 54.48 6.47 66.60
N PRO A 960 54.59 7.61 67.32
CA PRO A 960 53.45 8.52 67.50
C PRO A 960 53.64 9.95 66.98
N VAL A 961 52.52 10.68 66.86
CA VAL A 961 52.44 12.09 66.42
C VAL A 961 51.98 13.00 67.56
N LYS A 962 52.55 14.21 67.64
CA LYS A 962 51.96 15.40 68.31
C LYS A 962 52.53 16.70 67.69
N PRO A 963 51.84 17.85 67.79
CA PRO A 963 50.91 18.22 66.71
C PRO A 963 51.12 19.63 66.15
N GLY A 964 50.59 19.89 64.94
CA GLY A 964 50.62 21.24 64.37
C GLY A 964 49.66 21.49 63.19
N ILE A 965 48.83 22.53 63.34
CA ILE A 965 48.25 23.38 62.29
C ILE A 965 47.11 22.80 61.41
N LYS A 966 45.88 23.04 61.91
CA LYS A 966 44.65 23.49 61.21
C LYS A 966 43.99 22.61 60.13
N GLU A 967 42.79 22.14 60.48
CA GLU A 967 41.78 21.58 59.59
C GLU A 967 41.07 22.68 58.78
N ASN A 968 40.79 22.43 57.48
CA ASN A 968 39.62 22.96 56.76
C ASN A 968 39.50 22.40 55.32
N ALA A 969 39.05 21.15 55.16
CA ALA A 969 38.74 20.56 53.84
C ALA A 969 37.84 19.30 53.88
N ILE A 970 36.70 19.32 54.58
CA ILE A 970 35.71 18.22 54.47
C ILE A 970 34.80 18.49 53.26
N VAL A 971 35.18 17.95 52.09
CA VAL A 971 34.31 17.94 50.90
C VAL A 971 33.46 16.66 50.90
N THR A 972 32.15 16.83 51.04
CA THR A 972 31.16 15.75 51.08
C THR A 972 30.88 15.17 49.69
N ILE A 973 31.17 13.88 49.50
CA ILE A 973 30.69 13.12 48.34
C ILE A 973 29.35 12.45 48.72
N ARG A 974 28.23 13.12 48.42
CA ARG A 974 26.90 12.48 48.34
C ARG A 974 26.62 12.05 46.89
N PRO A 975 26.09 10.84 46.64
CA PRO A 975 25.63 10.45 45.31
C PRO A 975 24.28 11.09 45.01
N VAL A 976 24.19 11.85 43.91
CA VAL A 976 22.90 12.35 43.39
C VAL A 976 22.23 11.24 42.58
N LYS A 977 20.95 10.97 42.87
CA LYS A 977 20.08 10.19 41.99
C LYS A 977 19.46 11.14 40.96
N GLY A 978 19.60 10.82 39.68
CA GLY A 978 18.75 11.36 38.61
C GLY A 978 17.79 10.27 38.14
N GLU A 979 16.50 10.41 38.45
CA GLU A 979 15.45 9.63 37.81
C GLU A 979 14.86 10.46 36.67
N HIS A 980 14.77 9.90 35.47
CA HIS A 980 13.81 10.38 34.47
C HIS A 980 13.06 9.19 33.89
N ARG A 981 11.74 9.22 34.05
CA ARG A 981 10.82 8.44 33.23
C ARG A 981 10.71 9.13 31.86
N ILE A 982 10.64 8.33 30.82
CA ILE A 982 9.92 8.71 29.60
C ILE A 982 8.47 8.25 29.80
N HIS A 983 7.52 9.11 29.44
CA HIS A 983 6.21 8.70 28.97
C HIS A 983 6.22 8.85 27.45
N ASP A 984 5.48 7.97 26.78
CA ASP A 984 5.46 7.70 25.34
C ASP A 984 6.69 6.91 24.82
#